data_AF-A0A934NIH0-F1
#
_entry.id   AF-A0A934NIH0-F1
#
_cell.length_a   1.000
_cell.length_b   1.000
_cell.length_c   1.000
_cell.angle_alpha   90.00
_cell.angle_beta   90.00
_cell.angle_gamma   90.00
#
_symmetry.space_group_name_H-M   'P 1'
#
loop_
_entity.id
_entity.type
_entity.pdbx_description
1 polymer ?
#
loop_
_entity_poly.entity_id
_entity_poly.type
_entity_poly.pdbx_seq_one_letter_code
_entity_poly.pdbx_strand_id
1 'polypeptide(L)'
;MGINKTTPIFLEGGGKMGKLMRAKDWGKTPLGDPKNWPQPLQTMVKVMLDNPFFGCSIVWGKDYAQFYNDAYLPILCSKHPHALGASAQDTFSEIWHITGPLIEEAMNGQAVGFSDFMLPLNRNGSVETCYFDFAYSPIRLASGEVGGVLITLIETTTKKKDELALIESKNEMEFVIENTQLGTFDYNPLNNMFSCNARLKKWFGLPLQEHMQLSHAIDVIVKDDKERVLRAINRVLQYASENSYDIEYTIENPISEKPIIVHAKGRAWFNENNEAYRLTGTLEDVTERVLSRKKIEESERNLRLMVLQAPVAIAIMRGADYRVEIANKLALQIWGRTEQQVLNIPLFEALPELVSQGIKGYVDDVAKTGKRFATPEMPVKFSANGEPVILYLNFSFEALYDAEGSINGVMAVGIDVTPQVEARKKIEESEQHMRALVESAPFPIAVYVGEEMRISLANQTMMTAWGKGNDVVGKLYTEILPELGNQSVFDQIRTVLHTGIPFHAKNQRIDLFNNDHISTFYFNYSFTPLLDSDGNVHSVMNTAADVTELHEAKQQVEDSEKKFRDSVMQAPLGIVIFRGSENRIEMANENYLQLINQTRSQFVGKPLFEALPEVKDTMVSIISDVYETGNAFYGYEFPINLNLNNKSETGYFNFVYHPLKENNIITGIMVVTTDVTATVQAKNSIEENEEKLELIIEASDLGIFDVDLKTGEIHASDRCYQILGFPDQRELSHHDLVANIHPEDFPTRKREFKRAFINGTLHYQSRVIHTDQTIHWIDAKGKVYYDDNNKPERMLGTVRDITEERTFQQQLLEREEKFRLLADSMPQHVWTSDPQGNMNYFNQSVFDYSGLTLDQINADGWIQIVHPDEREENLKQWTEAINSGNDFLIEHRFRKHDGEYRWQLSLAIPQRDKDGTIKMWVGSSTDIQEQKMFTTELENKVQLRTSELQQKNIDLEKMNKELQSFVYISSHDLQEPLRKIQTFSSRILETEYNHLSDNAKRHFSRMQNSAHRMQNLIQDLIAYSRTTIQESKFENVDLLEVIDDIKETLSEELEQNEVTLNLHNICEVNIIPVQFKQVFHNLISNSIKFAKTDHPLVIEINCDEVDGQSTGMPSLSKNKRYCHIKFTDNGIGFEPQYNEKIFEVFQRLHSKDDYTGTGIGLAIVKRILENHEGHIVANGNLNEGSVFDIYIPV
;
A
#
# COMPACT_ATOMS: atom_id res chain seq x y z
N MET A 1 81.75 51.27 48.98
CA MET A 1 83.02 50.85 49.62
C MET A 1 83.07 49.33 49.67
N GLY A 2 84.25 48.70 49.70
CA GLY A 2 84.40 47.34 50.21
C GLY A 2 83.97 46.16 49.32
N ILE A 3 84.40 46.10 48.06
CA ILE A 3 84.49 44.79 47.37
C ILE A 3 85.66 44.02 48.01
N ASN A 4 85.39 42.97 48.79
CA ASN A 4 86.43 41.98 49.11
C ASN A 4 85.86 40.62 49.57
N LYS A 5 86.60 39.53 49.27
CA LYS A 5 86.40 38.12 49.66
C LYS A 5 85.36 37.26 48.91
N THR A 6 85.74 36.92 47.66
CA THR A 6 85.46 35.63 46.99
C THR A 6 84.02 35.11 47.04
N THR A 7 83.27 35.35 45.96
CA THR A 7 82.06 34.57 45.63
C THR A 7 82.45 33.09 45.41
N PRO A 8 81.70 32.12 45.93
CA PRO A 8 81.89 30.71 45.57
C PRO A 8 81.47 30.44 44.13
N ILE A 9 82.30 29.70 43.38
CA ILE A 9 82.09 29.40 41.94
C ILE A 9 80.76 28.67 41.70
N PHE A 10 80.31 27.83 42.65
CA PHE A 10 79.05 27.08 42.53
C PHE A 10 77.79 27.97 42.55
N LEU A 11 77.92 29.25 42.93
CA LEU A 11 76.83 30.23 42.86
C LEU A 11 76.87 31.10 41.60
N GLU A 12 77.74 30.82 40.61
CA GLU A 12 77.79 31.56 39.34
C GLU A 12 76.77 31.05 38.31
N GLY A 13 76.15 31.97 37.56
CA GLY A 13 75.03 31.67 36.65
C GLY A 13 73.65 31.82 37.31
N GLY A 14 72.71 30.93 36.95
CA GLY A 14 71.46 30.70 37.68
C GLY A 14 70.30 31.70 37.51
N GLY A 15 70.17 32.41 36.39
CA GLY A 15 68.98 33.23 36.10
C GLY A 15 68.70 34.36 37.12
N LYS A 16 67.45 34.49 37.57
CA LYS A 16 67.02 35.39 38.65
C LYS A 16 67.42 34.85 40.02
N MET A 17 67.20 33.56 40.28
CA MET A 17 67.43 32.94 41.58
C MET A 17 68.91 32.92 41.97
N GLY A 18 69.82 32.64 41.04
CA GLY A 18 71.27 32.73 41.26
C GLY A 18 71.72 34.15 41.60
N LYS A 19 71.11 35.19 41.00
CA LYS A 19 71.35 36.59 41.41
C LYS A 19 70.86 36.84 42.84
N LEU A 20 69.67 36.35 43.19
CA LEU A 20 69.07 36.50 44.51
C LEU A 20 69.90 35.78 45.61
N MET A 21 70.35 34.56 45.33
CA MET A 21 71.21 33.77 46.23
C MET A 21 72.57 34.42 46.48
N ARG A 22 73.18 35.05 45.47
CA ARG A 22 74.43 35.82 45.65
C ARG A 22 74.24 37.12 46.43
N ALA A 23 73.02 37.65 46.50
CA ALA A 23 72.69 38.89 47.22
C ALA A 23 72.18 38.67 48.65
N LYS A 24 71.79 37.43 49.01
CA LYS A 24 71.25 37.11 50.34
C LYS A 24 72.37 37.03 51.40
N ASP A 25 72.12 37.61 52.56
CA ASP A 25 72.98 37.49 53.74
C ASP A 25 72.77 36.16 54.47
N TRP A 26 73.45 35.11 53.98
CA TRP A 26 73.43 33.76 54.56
C TRP A 26 74.07 33.67 55.95
N GLY A 27 74.81 34.70 56.39
CA GLY A 27 75.30 34.79 57.77
C GLY A 27 74.17 34.93 58.81
N LYS A 28 72.93 35.15 58.37
CA LYS A 28 71.72 35.24 59.19
C LYS A 28 70.79 34.02 59.06
N THR A 29 71.19 32.95 58.37
CA THR A 29 70.43 31.68 58.32
C THR A 29 71.21 30.55 59.02
N PRO A 30 70.57 29.44 59.41
CA PRO A 30 71.25 28.31 60.07
C PRO A 30 72.40 27.67 59.25
N LEU A 31 72.45 27.95 57.94
CA LEU A 31 73.46 27.43 57.01
C LEU A 31 74.82 28.15 57.09
N GLY A 32 74.86 29.40 57.56
CA GLY A 32 76.08 30.23 57.62
C GLY A 32 76.70 30.59 56.26
N ASP A 33 77.96 31.05 56.28
CA ASP A 33 78.70 31.48 55.07
C ASP A 33 78.77 30.36 54.01
N PRO A 34 78.36 30.63 52.75
CA PRO A 34 78.40 29.67 51.64
C PRO A 34 79.74 28.97 51.38
N LYS A 35 80.86 29.55 51.85
CA LYS A 35 82.19 28.91 51.79
C LYS A 35 82.33 27.69 52.71
N ASN A 36 81.50 27.60 53.75
CA ASN A 36 81.52 26.53 54.75
C ASN A 36 80.44 25.46 54.49
N TRP A 37 79.61 25.63 53.45
CA TRP A 37 78.56 24.65 53.12
C TRP A 37 79.16 23.31 52.67
N PRO A 38 78.54 22.16 53.01
CA PRO A 38 79.01 20.85 52.57
C PRO A 38 79.10 20.77 51.04
N GLN A 39 80.17 20.16 50.52
CA GLN A 39 80.42 20.09 49.07
C GLN A 39 79.24 19.50 48.26
N PRO A 40 78.47 18.49 48.73
CA PRO A 40 77.27 18.02 48.03
C PRO A 40 76.16 19.07 47.89
N LEU A 41 75.95 19.94 48.90
CA LEU A 41 75.02 21.07 48.79
C LEU A 41 75.50 22.06 47.72
N GLN A 42 76.81 22.38 47.71
CA GLN A 42 77.39 23.28 46.71
C GLN A 42 77.14 22.74 45.28
N THR A 43 77.39 21.45 45.06
CA THR A 43 77.15 20.80 43.75
C THR A 43 75.67 20.80 43.37
N MET A 44 74.75 20.44 44.29
CA MET A 44 73.33 20.36 43.96
C MET A 44 72.68 21.73 43.75
N VAL A 45 73.05 22.75 44.53
CA VAL A 45 72.59 24.14 44.29
C VAL A 45 73.02 24.61 42.89
N LYS A 46 74.22 24.25 42.43
CA LYS A 46 74.67 24.56 41.07
C LYS A 46 73.84 23.83 40.00
N VAL A 47 73.65 22.51 40.14
CA VAL A 47 72.83 21.70 39.20
C VAL A 47 71.39 22.22 39.11
N MET A 48 70.77 22.51 40.25
CA MET A 48 69.41 23.07 40.34
C MET A 48 69.30 24.43 39.66
N LEU A 49 70.28 25.33 39.87
CA LEU A 49 70.29 26.67 39.24
C LEU A 49 70.49 26.64 37.72
N ASP A 50 71.12 25.60 37.17
CA ASP A 50 71.40 25.48 35.73
C ASP A 50 70.28 24.78 34.93
N ASN A 51 69.23 24.24 35.57
CA ASN A 51 68.09 23.62 34.89
C ASN A 51 66.95 24.63 34.61
N PRO A 52 66.53 24.84 33.34
CA PRO A 52 65.44 25.74 32.99
C PRO A 52 64.09 25.07 32.71
N PHE A 53 64.04 23.74 32.52
CA PHE A 53 62.88 23.07 31.89
C PHE A 53 61.75 22.73 32.86
N PHE A 54 62.07 22.47 34.12
CA PHE A 54 61.11 22.08 35.15
C PHE A 54 61.50 22.66 36.51
N GLY A 55 60.51 22.81 37.40
CA GLY A 55 60.72 23.42 38.70
C GLY A 55 61.59 22.52 39.57
N CYS A 56 62.66 23.09 40.13
CA CYS A 56 63.58 22.39 41.01
C CYS A 56 63.73 23.16 42.33
N SER A 57 63.66 22.45 43.45
CA SER A 57 63.87 22.98 44.80
C SER A 57 64.78 22.04 45.60
N ILE A 58 65.54 22.55 46.56
CA ILE A 58 66.38 21.77 47.48
C ILE A 58 66.00 22.18 48.89
N VAL A 59 65.73 21.19 49.74
CA VAL A 59 65.42 21.36 51.17
C VAL A 59 66.61 20.81 51.96
N TRP A 60 67.29 21.64 52.77
CA TRP A 60 68.55 21.25 53.42
C TRP A 60 68.53 21.40 54.95
N GLY A 61 69.16 20.45 55.63
CA GLY A 61 69.31 20.43 57.09
C GLY A 61 68.01 20.16 57.84
N LYS A 62 68.09 20.18 59.18
CA LYS A 62 66.95 19.92 60.07
C LYS A 62 65.94 21.06 60.15
N ASP A 63 66.33 22.25 59.71
CA ASP A 63 65.46 23.43 59.62
C ASP A 63 64.71 23.51 58.28
N TYR A 64 64.88 22.51 57.40
CA TYR A 64 64.30 22.41 56.06
C TYR A 64 64.54 23.65 55.19
N ALA A 65 65.75 24.22 55.22
CA ALA A 65 66.07 25.49 54.55
C ALA A 65 66.07 25.33 53.01
N GLN A 66 65.27 26.15 52.33
CA GLN A 66 65.02 25.99 50.89
C GLN A 66 65.97 26.75 49.96
N PHE A 67 66.24 26.16 48.81
CA PHE A 67 66.79 26.78 47.60
C PHE A 67 65.91 26.38 46.41
N TYR A 68 65.79 27.19 45.36
CA TYR A 68 64.98 26.82 44.18
C TYR A 68 65.42 27.57 42.92
N ASN A 69 65.05 27.04 41.74
CA ASN A 69 65.36 27.62 40.42
C ASN A 69 64.28 28.59 39.92
N ASP A 70 64.53 29.24 38.76
CA ASP A 70 63.60 30.19 38.15
C ASP A 70 62.27 29.52 37.72
N ALA A 71 62.29 28.25 37.31
CA ALA A 71 61.11 27.49 36.90
C ALA A 71 60.17 27.11 38.07
N TYR A 72 60.66 27.15 39.31
CA TYR A 72 59.86 26.89 40.51
C TYR A 72 59.05 28.14 40.97
N LEU A 73 59.33 29.32 40.41
CA LEU A 73 58.69 30.59 40.81
C LEU A 73 57.14 30.62 40.66
N PRO A 74 56.52 30.04 39.61
CA PRO A 74 55.04 30.01 39.46
C PRO A 74 54.31 29.17 40.51
N ILE A 75 55.03 28.36 41.30
CA ILE A 75 54.46 27.53 42.37
C ILE A 75 54.55 28.25 43.72
N LEU A 76 55.55 29.12 43.90
CA LEU A 76 55.67 29.96 45.09
C LEU A 76 54.82 31.23 45.03
N CYS A 77 54.61 31.83 43.85
CA CYS A 77 53.87 33.09 43.68
C CYS A 77 54.26 34.15 44.74
N SER A 78 53.31 34.60 45.57
CA SER A 78 53.48 35.59 46.63
C SER A 78 54.44 35.19 47.77
N LYS A 79 54.80 33.90 47.88
CA LYS A 79 55.76 33.38 48.88
C LYS A 79 57.22 33.71 48.52
N HIS A 80 57.48 34.00 47.25
CA HIS A 80 58.76 34.56 46.80
C HIS A 80 58.83 36.08 47.12
N PRO A 81 59.98 36.64 47.55
CA PRO A 81 61.30 36.02 47.73
C PRO A 81 61.53 35.40 49.12
N HIS A 82 60.60 35.54 50.06
CA HIS A 82 60.79 35.20 51.47
C HIS A 82 61.13 33.71 51.69
N ALA A 83 60.56 32.82 50.89
CA ALA A 83 60.85 31.38 50.92
C ALA A 83 62.34 31.01 50.74
N LEU A 84 63.15 31.83 50.05
CA LEU A 84 64.56 31.48 49.80
C LEU A 84 65.35 31.47 51.12
N GLY A 85 65.87 30.31 51.52
CA GLY A 85 66.60 30.10 52.77
C GLY A 85 65.72 30.18 54.03
N ALA A 86 64.40 30.13 53.89
CA ALA A 86 63.43 29.89 54.96
C ALA A 86 62.97 28.42 54.95
N SER A 87 62.29 27.99 56.01
CA SER A 87 61.85 26.60 56.13
C SER A 87 60.78 26.23 55.09
N ALA A 88 60.89 25.03 54.52
CA ALA A 88 59.83 24.45 53.69
C ALA A 88 58.52 24.27 54.48
N GLN A 89 58.63 23.99 55.78
CA GLN A 89 57.48 23.84 56.68
C GLN A 89 56.68 25.15 56.83
N ASP A 90 57.36 26.29 57.01
CA ASP A 90 56.73 27.60 57.07
C ASP A 90 56.17 28.04 55.70
N THR A 91 56.85 27.65 54.62
CA THR A 91 56.52 28.09 53.25
C THR A 91 55.32 27.34 52.67
N PHE A 92 55.20 26.05 52.96
CA PHE A 92 54.14 25.16 52.44
C PHE A 92 53.27 24.61 53.57
N SER A 93 53.06 25.41 54.63
CA SER A 93 52.31 25.01 55.83
C SER A 93 50.91 24.46 55.53
N GLU A 94 50.27 24.87 54.42
CA GLU A 94 48.96 24.36 54.03
C GLU A 94 48.99 22.89 53.56
N ILE A 95 50.06 22.46 52.88
CA ILE A 95 50.25 21.08 52.39
C ILE A 95 51.34 20.30 53.15
N TRP A 96 51.94 20.86 54.21
CA TRP A 96 53.02 20.21 54.94
C TRP A 96 52.62 18.87 55.56
N HIS A 97 51.33 18.68 55.86
CA HIS A 97 50.78 17.40 56.31
C HIS A 97 50.82 16.30 55.23
N ILE A 98 50.98 16.68 53.95
CA ILE A 98 51.15 15.79 52.78
C ILE A 98 52.63 15.71 52.39
N THR A 99 53.31 16.86 52.23
CA THR A 99 54.68 16.91 51.69
C THR A 99 55.77 16.68 52.73
N GLY A 100 55.53 17.02 53.99
CA GLY A 100 56.48 16.83 55.11
C GLY A 100 56.91 15.38 55.28
N PRO A 101 55.97 14.41 55.37
CA PRO A 101 56.30 12.98 55.44
C PRO A 101 57.15 12.48 54.26
N LEU A 102 56.88 12.95 53.04
CA LEU A 102 57.64 12.58 51.84
C LEU A 102 59.07 13.17 51.86
N ILE A 103 59.23 14.38 52.40
CA ILE A 103 60.54 14.98 52.65
C ILE A 103 61.29 14.22 53.75
N GLU A 104 60.60 13.75 54.80
CA GLU A 104 61.21 12.94 55.87
C GLU A 104 61.62 11.55 55.39
N GLU A 105 60.83 10.87 54.55
CA GLU A 105 61.20 9.60 53.90
C GLU A 105 62.44 9.78 53.00
N ALA A 106 62.51 10.90 52.27
CA ALA A 106 63.71 11.27 51.52
C ALA A 106 64.90 11.64 52.42
N MET A 107 64.71 12.28 53.58
CA MET A 107 65.78 12.51 54.56
C MET A 107 66.26 11.22 55.24
N ASN A 108 65.40 10.20 55.36
CA ASN A 108 65.79 8.85 55.76
C ASN A 108 66.52 8.08 54.64
N GLY A 109 66.43 8.56 53.40
CA GLY A 109 67.27 8.12 52.28
C GLY A 109 66.58 7.32 51.19
N GLN A 110 65.24 7.29 51.16
CA GLN A 110 64.43 6.68 50.10
C GLN A 110 63.95 7.74 49.11
N ALA A 111 64.14 7.54 47.81
CA ALA A 111 63.55 8.42 46.80
C ALA A 111 62.09 8.04 46.57
N VAL A 112 61.20 9.04 46.50
CA VAL A 112 59.75 8.85 46.26
C VAL A 112 59.27 9.80 45.16
N GLY A 113 58.32 9.38 44.35
CA GLY A 113 57.80 10.18 43.24
C GLY A 113 56.44 9.69 42.75
N PHE A 114 55.67 10.62 42.19
CA PHE A 114 54.25 10.46 41.87
C PHE A 114 53.93 11.21 40.57
N SER A 115 52.89 10.75 39.86
CA SER A 115 52.39 11.38 38.63
C SER A 115 50.94 11.81 38.76
N ASP A 116 50.57 12.90 38.07
CA ASP A 116 49.26 13.56 38.14
C ASP A 116 48.75 13.71 39.60
N PHE A 117 49.64 13.99 40.55
CA PHE A 117 49.32 14.03 41.99
C PHE A 117 48.72 15.38 42.38
N MET A 118 47.51 15.36 42.96
CA MET A 118 46.77 16.56 43.33
C MET A 118 47.31 17.18 44.63
N LEU A 119 47.61 18.49 44.61
CA LEU A 119 47.98 19.29 45.78
C LEU A 119 47.15 20.59 45.83
N PRO A 120 46.41 20.87 46.93
CA PRO A 120 45.69 22.12 47.11
C PRO A 120 46.65 23.24 47.54
N LEU A 121 47.07 24.10 46.61
CA LEU A 121 48.07 25.16 46.86
C LEU A 121 47.43 26.52 47.10
N ASN A 122 47.90 27.28 48.10
CA ASN A 122 47.51 28.68 48.22
C ASN A 122 48.34 29.55 47.25
N ARG A 123 47.69 29.99 46.18
CA ARG A 123 48.22 30.92 45.19
C ARG A 123 47.51 32.27 45.34
N ASN A 124 48.30 33.30 45.68
CA ASN A 124 47.86 34.69 45.80
C ASN A 124 46.68 34.96 46.76
N GLY A 125 46.36 34.04 47.68
CA GLY A 125 45.28 34.17 48.66
C GLY A 125 44.12 33.18 48.45
N SER A 126 44.04 32.54 47.28
CA SER A 126 43.05 31.49 46.96
C SER A 126 43.69 30.10 47.02
N VAL A 127 42.92 29.07 47.36
CA VAL A 127 43.36 27.68 47.26
C VAL A 127 42.97 27.14 45.88
N GLU A 128 43.97 26.73 45.10
CA GLU A 128 43.79 26.14 43.77
C GLU A 128 44.03 24.61 43.81
N THR A 129 43.19 23.85 43.12
CA THR A 129 43.41 22.42 42.86
C THR A 129 44.40 22.26 41.72
N CYS A 130 45.65 21.93 42.05
CA CYS A 130 46.74 21.78 41.08
C CYS A 130 47.20 20.31 41.02
N TYR A 131 47.54 19.84 39.82
CA TYR A 131 48.05 18.48 39.59
C TYR A 131 49.53 18.54 39.19
N PHE A 132 50.36 17.68 39.78
CA PHE A 132 51.81 17.68 39.56
C PHE A 132 52.38 16.27 39.37
N ASP A 133 53.26 16.13 38.38
CA ASP A 133 54.30 15.11 38.43
C ASP A 133 55.42 15.62 39.34
N PHE A 134 55.82 14.86 40.37
CA PHE A 134 56.94 15.26 41.24
C PHE A 134 57.77 14.10 41.78
N ALA A 135 59.01 14.40 42.17
CA ALA A 135 59.90 13.47 42.87
C ALA A 135 60.75 14.16 43.95
N TYR A 136 60.98 13.44 45.05
CA TYR A 136 61.86 13.78 46.17
C TYR A 136 63.05 12.81 46.18
N SER A 137 64.28 13.32 46.20
CA SER A 137 65.52 12.54 46.08
C SER A 137 66.57 12.90 47.14
N PRO A 138 67.17 11.93 47.86
CA PRO A 138 68.16 12.18 48.92
C PRO A 138 69.51 12.71 48.40
N ILE A 139 69.99 13.82 48.96
CA ILE A 139 71.34 14.36 48.73
C ILE A 139 72.24 13.90 49.88
N ARG A 140 73.19 13.00 49.59
CA ARG A 140 74.07 12.39 50.60
C ARG A 140 75.37 13.15 50.83
N LEU A 141 75.82 13.16 52.08
CA LEU A 141 77.13 13.63 52.53
C LEU A 141 78.21 12.57 52.30
N ALA A 142 79.48 12.98 52.40
CA ALA A 142 80.62 12.06 52.33
C ALA A 142 80.67 11.04 53.49
N SER A 143 79.87 11.23 54.55
CA SER A 143 79.62 10.27 55.63
C SER A 143 78.58 9.19 55.27
N GLY A 144 77.85 9.34 54.15
CA GLY A 144 76.72 8.49 53.76
C GLY A 144 75.35 8.96 54.27
N GLU A 145 75.34 9.80 55.31
CA GLU A 145 74.16 10.48 55.86
C GLU A 145 73.50 11.40 54.82
N VAL A 146 72.18 11.62 54.92
CA VAL A 146 71.46 12.56 54.04
C VAL A 146 71.57 13.98 54.63
N GLY A 147 72.03 14.93 53.82
CA GLY A 147 72.13 16.34 54.21
C GLY A 147 70.92 17.19 53.81
N GLY A 148 70.18 16.75 52.80
CA GLY A 148 68.99 17.42 52.27
C GLY A 148 68.31 16.60 51.17
N VAL A 149 67.24 17.14 50.60
CA VAL A 149 66.40 16.53 49.56
C VAL A 149 66.33 17.45 48.35
N LEU A 150 66.53 16.89 47.16
CA LEU A 150 66.21 17.52 45.89
C LEU A 150 64.75 17.21 45.52
N ILE A 151 64.00 18.24 45.16
CA ILE A 151 62.61 18.17 44.70
C ILE A 151 62.58 18.61 43.23
N THR A 152 61.94 17.82 42.37
CA THR A 152 61.72 18.14 40.96
C THR A 152 60.24 18.00 40.64
N LEU A 153 59.64 18.96 39.93
CA LEU A 153 58.21 18.92 39.59
C LEU A 153 57.82 19.58 38.25
N ILE A 154 56.70 19.11 37.69
CA ILE A 154 56.03 19.61 36.49
C ILE A 154 54.52 19.71 36.80
N GLU A 155 53.86 20.79 36.39
CA GLU A 155 52.41 20.96 36.58
C GLU A 155 51.63 20.39 35.40
N THR A 156 50.69 19.47 35.67
CA THR A 156 49.86 18.78 34.66
C THR A 156 48.39 19.24 34.69
N THR A 157 48.05 20.22 35.53
CA THR A 157 46.69 20.73 35.76
C THR A 157 45.85 20.94 34.50
N THR A 158 46.41 21.55 33.44
CA THR A 158 45.68 21.81 32.18
C THR A 158 45.35 20.50 31.45
N LYS A 159 46.37 19.68 31.16
CA LYS A 159 46.23 18.35 30.52
C LYS A 159 45.13 17.51 31.20
N LYS A 160 45.08 17.48 32.54
CA LYS A 160 44.09 16.69 33.27
C LYS A 160 42.67 17.26 33.18
N LYS A 161 42.50 18.57 33.02
CA LYS A 161 41.19 19.18 32.74
C LYS A 161 40.72 18.90 31.31
N ASP A 162 41.61 19.03 30.34
CA ASP A 162 41.31 18.77 28.93
C ASP A 162 40.90 17.29 28.73
N GLU A 163 41.59 16.36 29.41
CA GLU A 163 41.27 14.93 29.42
C GLU A 163 39.90 14.61 30.06
N LEU A 164 39.47 15.38 31.07
CA LEU A 164 38.15 15.22 31.70
C LEU A 164 37.03 15.81 30.85
N ALA A 165 37.22 17.00 30.27
CA ALA A 165 36.25 17.62 29.36
C ALA A 165 36.03 16.78 28.09
N LEU A 166 37.09 16.11 27.60
CA LEU A 166 37.01 15.12 26.53
C LEU A 166 36.13 13.92 26.90
N ILE A 167 36.28 13.37 28.11
CA ILE A 167 35.41 12.29 28.61
C ILE A 167 33.96 12.78 28.69
N GLU A 168 33.72 14.01 29.15
CA GLU A 168 32.38 14.59 29.28
C GLU A 168 31.71 14.80 27.90
N SER A 169 32.34 15.54 26.98
CA SER A 169 31.85 15.74 25.60
C SER A 169 31.62 14.42 24.85
N LYS A 170 32.47 13.41 25.06
CA LYS A 170 32.28 12.08 24.47
C LYS A 170 31.06 11.36 25.05
N ASN A 171 30.81 11.43 26.36
CA ASN A 171 29.59 10.87 26.96
C ASN A 171 28.31 11.55 26.43
N GLU A 172 28.36 12.84 26.12
CA GLU A 172 27.24 13.60 25.57
C GLU A 172 26.99 13.26 24.09
N MET A 173 28.04 13.15 23.28
CA MET A 173 27.88 12.71 21.89
C MET A 173 27.46 11.24 21.78
N GLU A 174 28.01 10.34 22.61
CA GLU A 174 27.55 8.96 22.70
C GLU A 174 26.07 8.91 23.12
N PHE A 175 25.57 9.80 23.98
CA PHE A 175 24.13 9.88 24.32
C PHE A 175 23.24 10.36 23.16
N VAL A 176 23.71 11.25 22.28
CA VAL A 176 22.94 11.72 21.10
C VAL A 176 22.99 10.74 19.94
N ILE A 177 24.13 10.10 19.70
CA ILE A 177 24.25 9.00 18.73
C ILE A 177 23.70 7.67 19.31
N GLU A 178 23.42 7.62 20.62
CA GLU A 178 22.48 6.67 21.25
C GLU A 178 21.01 7.18 21.28
N ASN A 179 20.58 8.14 20.43
CA ASN A 179 19.17 8.64 20.40
C ASN A 179 18.59 9.17 19.06
N THR A 180 19.23 9.04 17.89
CA THR A 180 18.85 9.84 16.69
C THR A 180 18.36 9.07 15.45
N GLN A 181 19.13 8.08 14.96
CA GLN A 181 18.98 7.25 13.75
C GLN A 181 19.93 7.64 12.63
N LEU A 182 21.24 7.75 12.93
CA LEU A 182 22.37 8.20 12.09
C LEU A 182 23.26 7.10 11.46
N GLY A 183 24.31 7.57 10.78
CA GLY A 183 25.57 6.88 10.47
C GLY A 183 26.45 7.41 9.30
N THR A 184 27.75 7.16 9.35
CA THR A 184 28.82 8.00 8.82
C THR A 184 29.95 7.16 8.18
N PHE A 185 30.48 7.45 6.96
CA PHE A 185 31.53 6.71 6.20
C PHE A 185 32.76 7.53 5.79
N ASP A 186 33.95 6.90 5.69
CA ASP A 186 35.15 7.58 5.17
C ASP A 186 36.30 6.74 4.42
N TYR A 187 37.29 7.38 3.70
CA TYR A 187 38.34 6.95 2.63
C TYR A 187 39.55 7.91 2.09
N ASN A 188 40.85 7.70 2.40
CA ASN A 188 41.98 8.64 2.11
C ASN A 188 42.38 8.79 0.61
N PRO A 189 42.52 9.97 -0.02
CA PRO A 189 43.17 10.09 -1.33
C PRO A 189 44.70 9.96 -1.35
N LEU A 190 45.40 10.56 -0.39
CA LEU A 190 46.87 10.54 -0.34
C LEU A 190 47.44 9.13 -0.11
N ASN A 191 46.67 8.21 0.50
CA ASN A 191 47.12 6.84 0.80
C ASN A 191 46.05 5.72 0.67
N ASN A 192 44.91 6.03 0.04
CA ASN A 192 43.87 5.11 -0.44
C ASN A 192 43.00 4.31 0.59
N MET A 193 42.55 4.91 1.70
CA MET A 193 42.26 4.21 2.99
C MET A 193 40.89 4.51 3.69
N PHE A 194 40.00 3.52 3.87
CA PHE A 194 38.56 3.55 4.29
C PHE A 194 38.24 2.86 5.68
N SER A 195 37.12 3.12 6.42
CA SER A 195 36.87 2.65 7.84
C SER A 195 35.47 2.50 8.49
N CYS A 196 35.39 2.03 9.78
CA CYS A 196 34.22 1.52 10.56
C CYS A 196 34.29 1.48 12.15
N ASN A 197 33.21 1.11 12.88
CA ASN A 197 33.04 1.14 14.38
C ASN A 197 31.76 0.41 14.88
N ALA A 198 30.57 1.06 14.97
CA ALA A 198 29.41 0.46 15.68
C ALA A 198 28.02 0.29 15.00
N ARG A 199 27.51 1.00 13.93
CA ARG A 199 26.33 0.49 13.12
C ARG A 199 26.25 0.13 11.55
N LEU A 200 27.26 0.32 10.65
CA LEU A 200 27.59 -0.51 9.42
C LEU A 200 28.65 -1.69 9.30
N LYS A 201 29.80 -1.92 10.03
CA LYS A 201 30.71 -3.13 10.22
C LYS A 201 29.92 -4.48 10.21
N LYS A 202 29.28 -4.78 9.09
CA LYS A 202 28.70 -6.02 8.59
C LYS A 202 28.16 -5.81 7.13
N TRP A 203 27.91 -4.57 6.63
CA TRP A 203 27.36 -4.29 5.28
C TRP A 203 28.42 -4.42 4.15
N PHE A 204 29.62 -3.83 4.23
CA PHE A 204 30.51 -3.81 3.05
C PHE A 204 31.35 -5.12 2.94
N GLY A 205 30.75 -6.31 3.09
CA GLY A 205 31.33 -7.59 3.59
C GLY A 205 32.86 -7.84 3.54
N LEU A 206 33.46 -8.06 4.71
CA LEU A 206 34.90 -8.12 5.03
C LEU A 206 35.21 -8.69 6.44
N PRO A 207 36.50 -8.94 6.75
CA PRO A 207 37.04 -9.18 8.11
C PRO A 207 37.10 -7.98 9.07
N LEU A 208 37.30 -8.30 10.37
CA LEU A 208 37.21 -7.46 11.58
C LEU A 208 38.21 -6.29 11.76
N GLN A 209 38.89 -5.87 10.69
CA GLN A 209 40.05 -4.97 10.77
C GLN A 209 39.67 -3.52 11.10
N GLU A 210 40.69 -2.67 11.26
CA GLU A 210 40.52 -1.22 11.41
C GLU A 210 40.70 -0.50 10.07
N HIS A 211 41.55 -0.98 9.17
CA HIS A 211 41.93 -0.18 8.00
C HIS A 211 41.81 -1.00 6.72
N MET A 212 41.05 -0.51 5.74
CA MET A 212 40.78 -1.19 4.47
C MET A 212 40.95 -0.23 3.28
N GLN A 213 41.22 -0.73 2.08
CA GLN A 213 41.29 0.14 0.91
C GLN A 213 39.91 0.48 0.37
N LEU A 214 39.81 1.64 -0.31
CA LEU A 214 38.62 1.99 -1.07
C LEU A 214 38.15 0.85 -1.96
N SER A 215 39.05 0.17 -2.67
CA SER A 215 38.76 -0.95 -3.58
C SER A 215 37.69 -1.93 -3.05
N HIS A 216 37.73 -2.23 -1.75
CA HIS A 216 36.78 -3.16 -1.13
C HIS A 216 35.44 -2.47 -0.84
N ALA A 217 35.45 -1.16 -0.60
CA ALA A 217 34.26 -0.36 -0.76
C ALA A 217 33.83 -0.27 -2.25
N ILE A 218 34.69 0.07 -3.25
CA ILE A 218 34.36 0.16 -4.72
C ILE A 218 33.68 -1.07 -5.27
N ASP A 219 33.70 -2.13 -4.52
CA ASP A 219 32.97 -3.30 -4.80
C ASP A 219 31.95 -3.56 -3.66
N VAL A 220 30.84 -2.77 -3.50
CA VAL A 220 29.60 -2.85 -2.60
C VAL A 220 28.13 -2.58 -3.17
N ILE A 221 27.83 -1.84 -4.27
CA ILE A 221 26.49 -1.59 -4.97
C ILE A 221 26.11 -2.63 -6.12
N VAL A 222 24.88 -2.76 -6.68
CA VAL A 222 24.64 -3.53 -7.94
C VAL A 222 25.34 -2.85 -9.11
N LYS A 223 25.82 -3.60 -10.11
CA LYS A 223 26.40 -3.08 -11.37
C LYS A 223 25.67 -1.89 -12.01
N ASP A 224 24.36 -1.82 -11.88
CA ASP A 224 23.53 -0.74 -12.43
C ASP A 224 23.93 0.59 -11.79
N ASP A 225 24.33 0.53 -10.53
CA ASP A 225 25.20 1.48 -9.87
C ASP A 225 26.73 1.07 -9.76
N LYS A 226 27.51 0.72 -10.84
CA LYS A 226 29.02 0.90 -10.97
C LYS A 226 29.62 2.16 -11.67
N GLU A 227 29.05 2.77 -12.72
CA GLU A 227 29.52 4.08 -13.32
C GLU A 227 29.10 5.51 -12.87
N ARG A 228 27.84 5.96 -13.04
CA ARG A 228 27.30 7.33 -12.77
C ARG A 228 27.92 8.08 -11.60
N VAL A 229 28.32 7.31 -10.59
CA VAL A 229 28.55 7.67 -9.21
C VAL A 229 30.08 7.35 -9.02
N LEU A 230 30.75 6.42 -9.79
CA LEU A 230 32.22 6.44 -10.08
C LEU A 230 32.57 7.88 -10.48
N ARG A 231 31.97 8.27 -11.60
CA ARG A 231 32.09 9.58 -12.24
C ARG A 231 32.01 10.78 -11.32
N ALA A 232 31.39 10.65 -10.14
CA ALA A 232 31.05 11.81 -9.36
C ALA A 232 31.30 11.67 -7.83
N ILE A 233 31.78 10.50 -7.36
CA ILE A 233 32.88 10.45 -6.38
C ILE A 233 34.17 10.88 -7.06
N ASN A 234 34.11 11.19 -8.36
CA ASN A 234 34.95 12.06 -9.16
C ASN A 234 34.35 13.49 -9.45
N ARG A 235 33.46 14.07 -8.58
CA ARG A 235 32.78 15.38 -8.88
C ARG A 235 32.36 16.36 -7.77
N VAL A 236 32.42 16.13 -6.45
CA VAL A 236 31.89 17.14 -5.47
C VAL A 236 32.89 17.64 -4.42
N LEU A 237 34.09 17.08 -4.44
CA LEU A 237 35.18 17.34 -3.51
C LEU A 237 35.84 18.73 -3.58
N GLN A 238 35.59 19.69 -4.50
CA GLN A 238 36.68 20.65 -4.88
C GLN A 238 36.24 22.07 -5.34
N TYR A 239 37.25 22.92 -5.61
CA TYR A 239 37.23 24.39 -5.65
C TYR A 239 36.09 25.09 -6.38
N ALA A 240 35.53 24.46 -7.42
CA ALA A 240 34.67 25.13 -8.38
C ALA A 240 33.24 24.55 -8.42
N SER A 241 32.81 23.89 -7.34
CA SER A 241 31.40 23.67 -7.00
C SER A 241 31.15 24.03 -5.53
N GLU A 242 30.32 23.28 -4.79
CA GLU A 242 29.60 23.79 -3.61
C GLU A 242 30.04 23.17 -2.27
N ASN A 243 31.12 22.38 -2.25
CA ASN A 243 31.66 21.66 -1.08
C ASN A 243 30.67 20.69 -0.38
N SER A 244 29.58 20.30 -1.06
CA SER A 244 28.61 19.30 -0.62
C SER A 244 28.30 18.29 -1.72
N TYR A 245 27.97 17.07 -1.32
CA TYR A 245 27.55 15.91 -2.15
C TYR A 245 26.12 15.54 -1.73
N ASP A 246 25.21 15.23 -2.68
CA ASP A 246 23.75 15.10 -2.45
C ASP A 246 22.97 14.16 -3.44
N ILE A 247 22.50 12.98 -3.00
CA ILE A 247 22.72 11.72 -3.75
C ILE A 247 21.97 10.43 -3.13
N GLU A 248 21.20 9.58 -3.90
CA GLU A 248 20.33 8.32 -3.60
C GLU A 248 20.53 6.81 -4.31
N TYR A 249 21.23 5.75 -3.79
CA TYR A 249 21.70 4.38 -4.40
C TYR A 249 21.48 3.12 -3.49
N THR A 250 21.68 1.86 -3.99
CA THR A 250 21.61 0.54 -3.24
C THR A 250 22.95 -0.12 -2.79
N ILE A 251 23.09 -0.77 -1.60
CA ILE A 251 24.29 -1.58 -1.13
C ILE A 251 23.93 -2.79 -0.22
N GLU A 252 24.82 -3.75 0.15
CA GLU A 252 24.37 -5.03 0.80
C GLU A 252 25.36 -5.77 1.76
N ASN A 253 25.86 -7.03 1.51
CA ASN A 253 27.05 -7.75 2.09
C ASN A 253 27.34 -9.28 1.74
N PRO A 254 28.54 -9.69 1.23
CA PRO A 254 29.13 -11.03 0.92
C PRO A 254 28.47 -12.39 0.53
N ILE A 255 28.30 -13.43 1.35
CA ILE A 255 28.27 -14.81 0.78
C ILE A 255 26.90 -15.32 0.18
N SER A 256 26.15 -14.62 -0.73
CA SER A 256 24.80 -15.11 -1.22
C SER A 256 23.78 -14.51 -2.30
N GLU A 257 23.44 -13.20 -2.46
CA GLU A 257 22.36 -12.45 -3.28
C GLU A 257 21.04 -11.84 -2.61
N LYS A 258 20.95 -10.54 -2.14
CA LYS A 258 19.73 -9.61 -1.91
C LYS A 258 19.83 -8.26 -1.02
N PRO A 259 19.43 -6.99 -1.44
CA PRO A 259 20.08 -5.63 -1.15
C PRO A 259 19.48 -4.43 -0.28
N ILE A 260 20.14 -3.28 -0.03
CA ILE A 260 19.60 -2.12 0.78
C ILE A 260 19.60 -0.80 0.06
N ILE A 261 18.70 0.11 0.42
CA ILE A 261 18.76 1.48 -0.08
C ILE A 261 19.47 2.46 0.85
N VAL A 262 20.30 3.31 0.24
CA VAL A 262 20.87 4.47 0.88
C VAL A 262 20.80 5.76 0.06
N HIS A 263 21.14 6.80 0.78
CA HIS A 263 21.20 8.22 0.48
C HIS A 263 22.61 8.60 1.07
N ALA A 264 23.41 9.56 0.57
CA ALA A 264 24.69 9.93 1.23
C ALA A 264 25.08 11.43 1.10
N LYS A 265 25.50 12.20 2.13
CA LYS A 265 26.12 13.54 2.02
C LYS A 265 27.63 13.39 2.17
N GLY A 266 28.33 14.46 1.89
CA GLY A 266 29.58 14.70 2.57
C GLY A 266 30.01 16.12 2.34
N ARG A 267 30.98 16.56 3.13
CA ARG A 267 31.66 17.84 2.94
C ARG A 267 33.15 17.64 2.76
N ALA A 268 33.68 18.24 1.71
CA ALA A 268 35.10 18.41 1.47
C ALA A 268 35.65 19.71 2.05
N TRP A 269 36.85 19.62 2.60
CA TRP A 269 37.65 20.69 3.19
C TRP A 269 38.82 20.96 2.21
N PHE A 270 39.76 21.91 2.42
CA PHE A 270 40.92 22.11 1.49
C PHE A 270 42.24 22.57 2.12
N ASN A 271 43.35 21.97 1.68
CA ASN A 271 44.70 22.39 2.02
C ASN A 271 45.19 23.58 1.17
N GLU A 272 46.25 24.23 1.64
CA GLU A 272 46.81 25.46 1.05
C GLU A 272 47.32 25.29 -0.40
N ASN A 273 47.69 24.07 -0.81
CA ASN A 273 48.16 23.75 -2.16
C ASN A 273 47.02 23.50 -3.15
N ASN A 274 45.77 23.49 -2.69
CA ASN A 274 44.62 22.97 -3.44
C ASN A 274 44.73 21.45 -3.72
N GLU A 275 45.07 20.69 -2.68
CA GLU A 275 45.16 19.21 -2.59
C GLU A 275 44.68 18.73 -1.19
N ALA A 276 45.15 17.56 -0.65
CA ALA A 276 44.27 16.62 0.08
C ALA A 276 44.39 16.30 1.62
N TYR A 277 43.62 16.95 2.53
CA TYR A 277 43.68 16.84 4.02
C TYR A 277 42.40 16.61 4.91
N ARG A 278 41.14 16.97 4.57
CA ARG A 278 39.87 16.64 5.31
C ARG A 278 38.59 16.51 4.41
N LEU A 279 37.78 15.45 4.56
CA LEU A 279 36.41 15.28 4.02
C LEU A 279 35.67 14.37 4.97
N THR A 280 34.39 14.63 5.21
CA THR A 280 33.53 13.90 6.15
C THR A 280 32.26 13.39 5.43
N GLY A 281 32.09 12.06 5.27
CA GLY A 281 31.04 11.42 4.44
C GLY A 281 29.82 10.82 5.19
N THR A 282 28.62 11.32 4.97
CA THR A 282 27.45 11.06 5.81
C THR A 282 26.44 10.15 5.04
N LEU A 283 25.81 9.10 5.63
CA LEU A 283 24.96 8.11 4.89
C LEU A 283 23.45 8.24 5.23
N GLU A 284 22.56 7.36 4.73
CA GLU A 284 21.44 6.75 5.50
C GLU A 284 20.98 5.40 4.98
N ASP A 285 20.69 4.45 5.88
CA ASP A 285 19.64 3.44 5.66
C ASP A 285 18.30 4.10 5.41
N VAL A 286 18.11 4.51 4.18
CA VAL A 286 16.81 4.91 3.70
C VAL A 286 16.43 3.96 2.61
N THR A 287 16.40 2.72 3.03
CA THR A 287 15.35 1.79 2.68
C THR A 287 14.00 2.52 3.00
N GLU A 288 13.15 2.17 3.97
CA GLU A 288 11.91 2.88 4.35
C GLU A 288 11.71 4.39 3.99
N ARG A 289 12.64 5.34 4.19
CA ARG A 289 12.46 6.75 3.68
C ARG A 289 13.10 7.10 2.32
N VAL A 290 13.55 6.15 1.47
CA VAL A 290 13.42 6.19 -0.02
C VAL A 290 12.23 5.16 -0.32
N LEU A 291 11.30 4.87 0.65
CA LEU A 291 10.05 4.07 0.41
C LEU A 291 8.61 4.71 0.51
N SER A 292 8.35 6.03 0.75
CA SER A 292 7.25 6.84 0.09
C SER A 292 7.34 8.44 -0.33
N ARG A 293 7.59 9.18 -1.53
CA ARG A 293 8.67 9.62 -2.65
C ARG A 293 9.65 8.89 -3.90
N LYS A 294 10.27 7.59 -4.28
CA LYS A 294 10.37 5.93 -4.05
C LYS A 294 9.09 4.78 -3.90
N LYS A 295 8.20 4.43 -2.88
CA LYS A 295 6.68 4.12 -2.99
C LYS A 295 5.64 5.25 -3.18
N ILE A 296 5.31 6.30 -2.39
CA ILE A 296 4.27 7.34 -2.78
C ILE A 296 4.16 7.71 -4.28
N GLU A 297 5.09 8.40 -4.97
CA GLU A 297 4.94 8.63 -6.44
C GLU A 297 4.84 7.33 -7.29
N GLU A 298 5.15 6.16 -6.72
CA GLU A 298 4.89 4.84 -7.31
C GLU A 298 3.62 4.16 -6.84
N SER A 299 3.07 4.54 -5.69
CA SER A 299 1.71 4.40 -5.21
C SER A 299 0.87 5.52 -5.81
N GLU A 300 1.44 6.43 -6.61
CA GLU A 300 0.81 7.49 -7.38
C GLU A 300 0.90 7.12 -8.85
N ARG A 301 2.00 6.51 -9.31
CA ARG A 301 2.04 5.74 -10.56
C ARG A 301 1.14 4.51 -10.45
N ASN A 302 1.18 3.77 -9.35
CA ASN A 302 0.29 2.65 -9.08
C ASN A 302 -1.11 3.15 -8.72
N LEU A 303 -1.35 4.23 -7.96
CA LEU A 303 -2.72 4.76 -7.82
C LEU A 303 -3.25 5.30 -9.15
N ARG A 304 -2.43 5.90 -10.01
CA ARG A 304 -2.83 6.31 -11.37
C ARG A 304 -3.11 5.09 -12.25
N LEU A 305 -2.31 4.02 -12.17
CA LEU A 305 -2.56 2.77 -12.89
C LEU A 305 -3.76 2.01 -12.33
N MET A 306 -3.93 1.94 -11.00
CA MET A 306 -5.08 1.36 -10.31
C MET A 306 -6.35 2.17 -10.60
N VAL A 307 -6.29 3.50 -10.67
CA VAL A 307 -7.40 4.36 -11.13
C VAL A 307 -7.71 4.09 -12.60
N LEU A 308 -6.70 3.95 -13.47
CA LEU A 308 -6.89 3.68 -14.90
C LEU A 308 -7.37 2.24 -15.19
N GLN A 309 -7.02 1.28 -14.34
CA GLN A 309 -7.40 -0.14 -14.41
C GLN A 309 -8.56 -0.50 -13.45
N ALA A 310 -9.08 0.47 -12.69
CA ALA A 310 -10.10 0.22 -11.67
C ALA A 310 -11.33 -0.48 -12.27
N PRO A 311 -11.98 -1.41 -11.54
CA PRO A 311 -13.26 -1.99 -11.93
C PRO A 311 -14.45 -1.02 -11.74
N VAL A 312 -14.18 0.25 -11.44
CA VAL A 312 -15.17 1.34 -11.24
C VAL A 312 -14.79 2.57 -12.07
N ALA A 313 -15.75 3.41 -12.45
CA ALA A 313 -15.47 4.62 -13.22
C ALA A 313 -14.91 5.73 -12.32
N ILE A 314 -13.81 6.36 -12.76
CA ILE A 314 -13.14 7.44 -12.02
C ILE A 314 -12.70 8.53 -12.98
N ALA A 315 -12.92 9.79 -12.60
CA ALA A 315 -12.35 10.96 -13.24
C ALA A 315 -11.94 12.03 -12.21
N ILE A 316 -10.99 12.89 -12.56
CA ILE A 316 -10.50 13.99 -11.72
C ILE A 316 -10.59 15.29 -12.52
N MET A 317 -11.02 16.37 -11.88
CA MET A 317 -11.20 17.70 -12.47
C MET A 317 -10.50 18.76 -11.64
N ARG A 318 -9.86 19.75 -12.26
CA ARG A 318 -9.21 20.88 -11.56
C ARG A 318 -9.51 22.23 -12.21
N GLY A 319 -9.21 23.29 -11.46
CA GLY A 319 -9.40 24.67 -11.87
C GLY A 319 -10.85 25.16 -11.78
N ALA A 320 -11.03 26.47 -11.90
CA ALA A 320 -12.32 27.14 -11.72
C ALA A 320 -13.38 26.81 -12.80
N ASP A 321 -12.99 26.12 -13.87
CA ASP A 321 -13.83 25.64 -14.97
C ASP A 321 -13.93 24.09 -15.05
N TYR A 322 -13.41 23.36 -14.05
CA TYR A 322 -13.54 21.90 -13.92
C TYR A 322 -12.97 21.12 -15.12
N ARG A 323 -11.73 21.40 -15.50
CA ARG A 323 -11.04 20.69 -16.58
C ARG A 323 -10.68 19.28 -16.16
N VAL A 324 -11.05 18.29 -16.99
CA VAL A 324 -10.78 16.88 -16.69
C VAL A 324 -9.26 16.61 -16.82
N GLU A 325 -8.62 16.28 -15.71
CA GLU A 325 -7.19 15.96 -15.58
C GLU A 325 -6.92 14.47 -15.84
N ILE A 326 -7.83 13.60 -15.37
CA ILE A 326 -7.79 12.14 -15.55
C ILE A 326 -9.22 11.66 -15.78
N ALA A 327 -9.42 10.68 -16.67
CA ALA A 327 -10.64 9.88 -16.76
C ALA A 327 -10.26 8.46 -17.17
N ASN A 328 -10.74 7.45 -16.42
CA ASN A 328 -10.43 6.05 -16.73
C ASN A 328 -11.35 5.46 -17.82
N LYS A 329 -11.01 4.27 -18.31
CA LYS A 329 -11.73 3.61 -19.41
C LYS A 329 -13.23 3.42 -19.11
N LEU A 330 -13.59 3.13 -17.86
CA LEU A 330 -14.98 2.96 -17.44
C LEU A 330 -15.74 4.29 -17.40
N ALA A 331 -15.10 5.39 -16.95
CA ALA A 331 -15.70 6.73 -17.02
C ALA A 331 -15.97 7.14 -18.47
N LEU A 332 -15.01 6.94 -19.37
CA LEU A 332 -15.18 7.19 -20.81
C LEU A 332 -16.32 6.35 -21.43
N GLN A 333 -16.51 5.11 -20.96
CA GLN A 333 -17.61 4.24 -21.38
C GLN A 333 -18.98 4.70 -20.85
N ILE A 334 -19.11 5.03 -19.56
CA ILE A 334 -20.35 5.56 -18.98
C ILE A 334 -20.75 6.89 -19.65
N TRP A 335 -19.77 7.74 -19.94
CA TRP A 335 -19.98 9.04 -20.58
C TRP A 335 -20.25 8.95 -22.09
N GLY A 336 -19.89 7.85 -22.75
CA GLY A 336 -19.96 7.74 -24.21
C GLY A 336 -19.10 8.78 -24.93
N ARG A 337 -17.85 8.98 -24.48
CA ARG A 337 -16.88 9.94 -25.05
C ARG A 337 -15.49 9.32 -25.18
N THR A 338 -14.66 9.83 -26.09
CA THR A 338 -13.23 9.45 -26.16
C THR A 338 -12.36 10.34 -25.27
N GLU A 339 -11.17 9.87 -24.90
CA GLU A 339 -10.22 10.63 -24.07
C GLU A 339 -9.91 12.01 -24.66
N GLN A 340 -9.70 12.10 -25.99
CA GLN A 340 -9.45 13.34 -26.72
C GLN A 340 -10.64 14.33 -26.73
N GLN A 341 -11.85 13.88 -26.36
CA GLN A 341 -13.05 14.72 -26.26
C GLN A 341 -13.28 15.26 -24.84
N VAL A 342 -12.51 14.81 -23.84
CA VAL A 342 -12.71 15.21 -22.43
C VAL A 342 -11.43 15.75 -21.77
N LEU A 343 -10.25 15.22 -22.10
CA LEU A 343 -9.00 15.54 -21.41
C LEU A 343 -8.58 17.00 -21.61
N ASN A 344 -8.27 17.71 -20.51
CA ASN A 344 -8.02 19.15 -20.42
C ASN A 344 -9.18 20.07 -20.86
N ILE A 345 -10.35 19.51 -21.18
CA ILE A 345 -11.57 20.25 -21.54
C ILE A 345 -12.45 20.42 -20.28
N PRO A 346 -13.13 21.57 -20.08
CA PRO A 346 -14.13 21.74 -19.02
C PRO A 346 -15.21 20.65 -19.04
N LEU A 347 -15.50 20.01 -17.91
CA LEU A 347 -16.48 18.91 -17.83
C LEU A 347 -17.82 19.27 -18.50
N PHE A 348 -18.33 20.47 -18.22
CA PHE A 348 -19.63 20.94 -18.69
C PHE A 348 -19.64 21.42 -20.15
N GLU A 349 -18.48 21.50 -20.79
CA GLU A 349 -18.33 21.68 -22.25
C GLU A 349 -18.32 20.32 -22.97
N ALA A 350 -17.68 19.30 -22.37
CA ALA A 350 -17.66 17.92 -22.89
C ALA A 350 -18.96 17.13 -22.65
N LEU A 351 -19.67 17.43 -21.56
CA LEU A 351 -20.91 16.78 -21.11
C LEU A 351 -22.00 17.82 -20.75
N PRO A 352 -22.50 18.61 -21.72
CA PRO A 352 -23.51 19.64 -21.48
C PRO A 352 -24.84 19.07 -20.94
N GLU A 353 -25.14 17.79 -21.18
CA GLU A 353 -26.35 17.14 -20.64
C GLU A 353 -26.39 17.12 -19.10
N LEU A 354 -25.24 17.15 -18.41
CA LEU A 354 -25.16 17.18 -16.95
C LEU A 354 -25.65 18.50 -16.36
N VAL A 355 -25.49 19.62 -17.08
CA VAL A 355 -25.98 20.94 -16.64
C VAL A 355 -27.51 20.94 -16.53
N SER A 356 -28.19 20.30 -17.49
CA SER A 356 -29.66 20.21 -17.51
C SER A 356 -30.26 19.35 -16.39
N GLN A 357 -29.43 18.52 -15.74
CA GLN A 357 -29.82 17.58 -14.70
C GLN A 357 -29.46 18.06 -13.28
N GLY A 358 -29.01 19.32 -13.14
CA GLY A 358 -28.62 19.89 -11.85
C GLY A 358 -27.24 19.44 -11.33
N ILE A 359 -26.58 18.50 -12.01
CA ILE A 359 -25.28 17.92 -11.62
C ILE A 359 -24.21 19.00 -11.47
N LYS A 360 -24.24 20.05 -12.31
CA LYS A 360 -23.36 21.22 -12.15
C LYS A 360 -23.53 21.92 -10.81
N GLY A 361 -24.75 21.97 -10.26
CA GLY A 361 -25.01 22.56 -8.94
C GLY A 361 -24.26 21.84 -7.83
N TYR A 362 -24.19 20.50 -7.88
CA TYR A 362 -23.47 19.71 -6.90
C TYR A 362 -21.95 19.86 -7.03
N VAL A 363 -21.39 19.83 -8.25
CA VAL A 363 -19.95 20.10 -8.47
C VAL A 363 -19.58 21.53 -8.05
N ASP A 364 -20.44 22.51 -8.37
CA ASP A 364 -20.27 23.91 -7.97
C ASP A 364 -20.32 24.12 -6.46
N ASP A 365 -21.04 23.28 -5.70
CA ASP A 365 -21.15 23.35 -4.24
C ASP A 365 -19.99 22.62 -3.55
N VAL A 366 -19.64 21.41 -4.03
CA VAL A 366 -18.44 20.65 -3.61
C VAL A 366 -17.19 21.51 -3.75
N ALA A 367 -17.03 22.20 -4.89
CA ALA A 367 -15.86 23.03 -5.18
C ALA A 367 -15.77 24.32 -4.36
N LYS A 368 -16.86 24.80 -3.76
CA LYS A 368 -16.90 26.05 -2.98
C LYS A 368 -16.98 25.82 -1.48
N THR A 369 -17.54 24.69 -1.05
CA THR A 369 -17.76 24.35 0.36
C THR A 369 -16.90 23.20 0.85
N GLY A 370 -16.24 22.47 -0.07
CA GLY A 370 -15.44 21.29 0.20
C GLY A 370 -16.26 20.02 0.45
N LYS A 371 -17.59 20.17 0.60
CA LYS A 371 -18.46 19.08 1.05
C LYS A 371 -18.67 18.08 -0.06
N ARG A 372 -18.15 16.86 0.15
CA ARG A 372 -18.43 15.68 -0.68
C ARG A 372 -19.92 15.56 -0.96
N PHE A 373 -20.28 15.54 -2.24
CA PHE A 373 -21.60 15.15 -2.68
C PHE A 373 -21.54 13.68 -3.09
N ALA A 374 -22.19 12.79 -2.35
CA ALA A 374 -22.33 11.39 -2.72
C ALA A 374 -23.80 11.03 -2.79
N THR A 375 -24.21 10.38 -3.87
CA THR A 375 -25.60 9.95 -4.06
C THR A 375 -25.63 8.48 -4.51
N PRO A 376 -26.20 7.58 -3.70
CA PRO A 376 -26.44 6.22 -4.14
C PRO A 376 -27.59 6.21 -5.15
N GLU A 377 -27.54 5.25 -6.08
CA GLU A 377 -28.67 4.80 -6.91
C GLU A 377 -29.35 5.95 -7.69
N MET A 378 -28.62 6.99 -8.09
CA MET A 378 -29.19 8.15 -8.77
C MET A 378 -29.35 7.87 -10.27
N PRO A 379 -30.55 8.04 -10.85
CA PRO A 379 -30.77 7.87 -12.29
C PRO A 379 -30.21 9.06 -13.07
N VAL A 380 -29.09 8.87 -13.76
CA VAL A 380 -28.44 9.89 -14.60
C VAL A 380 -28.63 9.56 -16.08
N LYS A 381 -28.82 10.60 -16.91
CA LYS A 381 -28.97 10.49 -18.36
C LYS A 381 -27.70 10.93 -19.09
N PHE A 382 -27.24 10.09 -20.02
CA PHE A 382 -26.11 10.37 -20.91
C PHE A 382 -26.55 10.26 -22.37
N SER A 383 -25.94 11.04 -23.26
CA SER A 383 -26.14 10.91 -24.71
C SER A 383 -25.04 10.05 -25.33
N ALA A 384 -25.35 8.78 -25.62
CA ALA A 384 -24.44 7.84 -26.26
C ALA A 384 -24.81 7.71 -27.75
N ASN A 385 -23.89 8.09 -28.65
CA ASN A 385 -24.10 8.10 -30.12
C ASN A 385 -25.34 8.88 -30.62
N GLY A 386 -25.94 9.73 -29.79
CA GLY A 386 -27.16 10.50 -30.09
C GLY A 386 -28.43 9.98 -29.40
N GLU A 387 -28.41 8.77 -28.84
CA GLU A 387 -29.54 8.18 -28.08
C GLU A 387 -29.42 8.48 -26.56
N PRO A 388 -30.53 8.72 -25.84
CA PRO A 388 -30.53 8.98 -24.41
C PRO A 388 -30.64 7.71 -23.57
N VAL A 389 -29.60 7.39 -22.78
CA VAL A 389 -29.56 6.23 -21.88
C VAL A 389 -29.73 6.68 -20.43
N ILE A 390 -30.50 5.93 -19.62
CA ILE A 390 -30.61 6.11 -18.15
C ILE A 390 -29.79 5.02 -17.47
N LEU A 391 -28.90 5.39 -16.54
CA LEU A 391 -28.16 4.46 -15.68
C LEU A 391 -28.41 4.81 -14.21
N TYR A 392 -28.57 3.80 -13.34
CA TYR A 392 -28.57 4.00 -11.89
C TYR A 392 -27.12 4.02 -11.42
N LEU A 393 -26.57 5.23 -11.27
CA LEU A 393 -25.20 5.40 -10.83
C LEU A 393 -25.15 5.63 -9.31
N ASN A 394 -24.40 4.78 -8.61
CA ASN A 394 -23.76 5.21 -7.38
C ASN A 394 -22.64 6.15 -7.79
N PHE A 395 -22.83 7.47 -7.64
CA PHE A 395 -21.76 8.42 -7.96
C PHE A 395 -21.51 9.42 -6.84
N SER A 396 -20.28 9.91 -6.80
CA SER A 396 -19.83 10.92 -5.85
C SER A 396 -18.88 11.91 -6.48
N PHE A 397 -18.94 13.14 -5.98
CA PHE A 397 -18.02 14.23 -6.23
C PHE A 397 -17.34 14.61 -4.91
N GLU A 398 -16.03 14.46 -4.87
CA GLU A 398 -15.19 14.75 -3.71
C GLU A 398 -14.31 15.95 -3.99
N ALA A 399 -14.29 16.93 -3.09
CA ALA A 399 -13.33 18.02 -3.16
C ALA A 399 -11.92 17.45 -3.00
N LEU A 400 -11.07 17.67 -4.00
CA LEU A 400 -9.63 17.42 -3.86
C LEU A 400 -9.01 18.66 -3.25
N TYR A 401 -8.50 18.50 -2.04
CA TYR A 401 -7.83 19.56 -1.31
C TYR A 401 -6.34 19.62 -1.67
N ASP A 402 -5.75 20.80 -1.53
CA ASP A 402 -4.30 20.95 -1.42
C ASP A 402 -3.85 20.89 0.06
N ALA A 403 -2.53 20.99 0.29
CA ALA A 403 -1.93 20.87 1.63
C ALA A 403 -2.35 21.98 2.60
N GLU A 404 -2.93 23.08 2.10
CA GLU A 404 -3.40 24.23 2.87
C GLU A 404 -4.89 24.08 3.26
N GLY A 405 -5.52 22.95 2.94
CA GLY A 405 -6.94 22.71 3.15
C GLY A 405 -7.85 23.53 2.21
N SER A 406 -7.29 24.13 1.16
CA SER A 406 -8.06 24.82 0.12
C SER A 406 -8.52 23.83 -0.95
N ILE A 407 -9.64 24.14 -1.60
CA ILE A 407 -10.29 23.24 -2.56
C ILE A 407 -9.67 23.47 -3.94
N ASN A 408 -8.89 22.50 -4.39
CA ASN A 408 -8.03 22.59 -5.57
C ASN A 408 -8.65 21.90 -6.82
N GLY A 409 -9.53 20.92 -6.58
CA GLY A 409 -10.23 20.19 -7.64
C GLY A 409 -11.47 19.43 -7.13
N VAL A 410 -12.05 18.62 -8.02
CA VAL A 410 -13.16 17.71 -7.72
C VAL A 410 -12.89 16.36 -8.39
N MET A 411 -12.89 15.27 -7.61
CA MET A 411 -12.85 13.90 -8.12
C MET A 411 -14.27 13.36 -8.28
N ALA A 412 -14.57 12.74 -9.43
CA ALA A 412 -15.80 12.02 -9.70
C ALA A 412 -15.54 10.51 -9.66
N VAL A 413 -16.26 9.77 -8.82
CA VAL A 413 -16.28 8.30 -8.84
C VAL A 413 -17.70 7.82 -9.15
N GLY A 414 -17.85 6.83 -10.02
CA GLY A 414 -19.13 6.30 -10.46
C GLY A 414 -19.11 4.77 -10.61
N ILE A 415 -20.20 4.12 -10.22
CA ILE A 415 -20.44 2.69 -10.45
C ILE A 415 -21.83 2.55 -11.06
N ASP A 416 -21.94 1.86 -12.19
CA ASP A 416 -23.24 1.43 -12.71
C ASP A 416 -23.74 0.27 -11.86
N VAL A 417 -24.64 0.59 -10.93
CA VAL A 417 -25.24 -0.36 -9.99
C VAL A 417 -26.63 -0.82 -10.45
N THR A 418 -27.02 -0.52 -11.70
CA THR A 418 -28.32 -0.89 -12.26
C THR A 418 -28.70 -2.37 -11.98
N PRO A 419 -27.81 -3.38 -12.16
CA PRO A 419 -28.13 -4.78 -11.82
C PRO A 419 -28.28 -5.05 -10.31
N GLN A 420 -27.59 -4.27 -9.47
CA GLN A 420 -27.54 -4.47 -8.01
C GLN A 420 -28.74 -3.82 -7.30
N VAL A 421 -29.24 -2.69 -7.80
CA VAL A 421 -30.50 -2.07 -7.34
C VAL A 421 -31.70 -2.99 -7.56
N GLU A 422 -31.69 -3.79 -8.63
CA GLU A 422 -32.69 -4.83 -8.91
C GLU A 422 -32.56 -6.09 -8.02
N ALA A 423 -31.44 -6.24 -7.31
CA ALA A 423 -31.17 -7.35 -6.39
C ALA A 423 -31.36 -6.97 -4.92
N ARG A 424 -30.76 -5.86 -4.45
CA ARG A 424 -30.82 -5.36 -3.07
C ARG A 424 -32.25 -5.23 -2.55
N LYS A 425 -33.18 -4.84 -3.43
CA LYS A 425 -34.64 -4.77 -3.21
C LYS A 425 -35.32 -6.08 -2.77
N LYS A 426 -34.57 -7.19 -2.66
CA LYS A 426 -35.02 -8.51 -2.17
C LYS A 426 -34.35 -8.95 -0.86
N ILE A 427 -33.39 -8.19 -0.33
CA ILE A 427 -32.55 -8.59 0.82
C ILE A 427 -32.87 -7.78 2.09
N GLU A 428 -33.23 -6.49 1.95
CA GLU A 428 -33.49 -5.61 3.09
C GLU A 428 -34.70 -6.01 3.96
N GLU A 429 -35.52 -6.98 3.52
CA GLU A 429 -36.63 -7.56 4.29
C GLU A 429 -36.16 -8.51 5.43
N SER A 430 -34.85 -8.74 5.60
CA SER A 430 -34.30 -9.80 6.49
C SER A 430 -33.51 -9.32 7.73
N GLU A 431 -32.68 -8.27 7.62
CA GLU A 431 -31.55 -8.05 8.56
C GLU A 431 -31.93 -7.51 9.96
N GLN A 432 -33.10 -6.89 10.13
CA GLN A 432 -33.45 -6.08 11.33
C GLN A 432 -33.48 -6.85 12.66
N HIS A 433 -33.34 -8.18 12.65
CA HIS A 433 -33.53 -9.05 13.81
C HIS A 433 -32.36 -9.08 14.82
N MET A 434 -31.13 -8.75 14.39
CA MET A 434 -29.91 -9.18 15.12
C MET A 434 -29.36 -8.18 16.15
N ARG A 435 -29.50 -6.86 15.95
CA ARG A 435 -28.79 -5.84 16.76
C ARG A 435 -29.17 -5.80 18.25
N ALA A 436 -30.34 -6.27 18.64
CA ALA A 436 -30.89 -6.07 19.99
C ALA A 436 -30.15 -6.81 21.13
N LEU A 437 -29.24 -7.76 20.83
CA LEU A 437 -28.66 -8.64 21.84
C LEU A 437 -27.48 -8.02 22.61
N VAL A 438 -26.52 -7.40 21.91
CA VAL A 438 -25.21 -7.05 22.49
C VAL A 438 -25.26 -5.77 23.37
N GLU A 439 -26.26 -4.89 23.19
CA GLU A 439 -26.43 -3.66 23.98
C GLU A 439 -26.59 -3.95 25.48
N SER A 440 -27.02 -5.16 25.82
CA SER A 440 -27.40 -5.59 27.18
C SER A 440 -26.25 -6.11 28.06
N ALA A 441 -25.02 -6.24 27.53
CA ALA A 441 -23.96 -6.99 28.22
C ALA A 441 -23.26 -6.24 29.39
N PRO A 442 -22.89 -6.93 30.50
CA PRO A 442 -22.51 -6.31 31.78
C PRO A 442 -20.99 -6.12 32.02
N PHE A 443 -20.17 -6.33 31.00
CA PHE A 443 -18.74 -5.96 30.96
C PHE A 443 -18.50 -5.08 29.74
N PRO A 444 -17.42 -4.28 29.65
CA PRO A 444 -17.18 -3.39 28.51
C PRO A 444 -17.08 -4.19 27.20
N ILE A 445 -18.16 -4.23 26.40
CA ILE A 445 -18.19 -4.79 25.05
C ILE A 445 -18.64 -3.71 24.06
N ALA A 446 -17.96 -3.67 22.92
CA ALA A 446 -18.48 -3.07 21.71
C ALA A 446 -18.04 -3.88 20.49
N VAL A 447 -18.89 -3.91 19.46
CA VAL A 447 -18.69 -4.62 18.20
C VAL A 447 -18.59 -3.60 17.08
N TYR A 448 -17.54 -3.80 16.30
CA TYR A 448 -17.07 -2.90 15.26
C TYR A 448 -17.13 -3.69 13.96
N VAL A 449 -17.94 -3.24 12.99
CA VAL A 449 -18.19 -3.96 11.73
C VAL A 449 -17.49 -3.23 10.60
N GLY A 450 -16.72 -3.96 9.80
CA GLY A 450 -15.82 -3.39 8.81
C GLY A 450 -14.67 -2.56 9.41
N GLU A 451 -13.69 -2.24 8.56
CA GLU A 451 -12.48 -1.50 8.93
C GLU A 451 -12.71 -0.11 9.55
N GLU A 452 -13.85 0.54 9.31
CA GLU A 452 -14.09 1.87 9.88
C GLU A 452 -14.18 1.85 11.41
N MET A 453 -14.53 0.71 12.01
CA MET A 453 -14.93 0.62 13.42
C MET A 453 -15.98 1.65 13.80
N ARG A 454 -16.86 1.90 12.83
CA ARG A 454 -18.21 2.36 13.11
C ARG A 454 -18.73 1.49 14.23
N ILE A 455 -19.15 2.09 15.35
CA ILE A 455 -19.75 1.36 16.46
C ILE A 455 -21.05 0.80 15.89
N SER A 456 -20.98 -0.42 15.35
CA SER A 456 -22.17 -1.17 14.99
C SER A 456 -22.98 -1.43 16.25
N LEU A 457 -22.27 -1.55 17.38
CA LEU A 457 -22.82 -1.82 18.69
C LEU A 457 -21.85 -1.46 19.82
N ALA A 458 -22.30 -0.76 20.86
CA ALA A 458 -21.57 -0.62 22.13
C ALA A 458 -22.54 -0.74 23.29
N ASN A 459 -22.16 -1.44 24.35
CA ASN A 459 -23.03 -1.64 25.50
C ASN A 459 -22.86 -0.54 26.57
N GLN A 460 -23.82 -0.43 27.49
CA GLN A 460 -23.80 0.61 28.51
C GLN A 460 -22.58 0.53 29.43
N THR A 461 -22.07 -0.67 29.71
CA THR A 461 -20.87 -0.86 30.54
C THR A 461 -19.63 -0.27 29.88
N MET A 462 -19.52 -0.44 28.56
CA MET A 462 -18.49 0.15 27.73
C MET A 462 -18.62 1.68 27.73
N MET A 463 -19.81 2.23 27.48
CA MET A 463 -20.08 3.68 27.61
C MET A 463 -19.76 4.26 29.00
N THR A 464 -19.89 3.45 30.05
CA THR A 464 -19.59 3.85 31.44
C THR A 464 -18.09 3.84 31.70
N ALA A 465 -17.35 2.83 31.22
CA ALA A 465 -15.88 2.83 31.22
C ALA A 465 -15.31 3.99 30.37
N TRP A 466 -16.07 4.45 29.38
CA TRP A 466 -15.74 5.60 28.55
C TRP A 466 -16.06 6.96 29.19
N GLY A 467 -16.91 7.02 30.22
CA GLY A 467 -17.33 8.28 30.85
C GLY A 467 -18.24 9.17 30.00
N LYS A 468 -18.92 8.62 28.98
CA LYS A 468 -19.71 9.38 27.99
C LYS A 468 -21.18 8.95 27.96
N GLY A 469 -22.05 9.86 27.52
CA GLY A 469 -23.49 9.62 27.37
C GLY A 469 -23.85 8.70 26.21
N ASN A 470 -25.07 8.15 26.23
CA ASN A 470 -25.54 7.03 25.40
C ASN A 470 -25.54 7.21 23.87
N ASP A 471 -25.22 8.39 23.36
CA ASP A 471 -25.34 8.72 21.94
C ASP A 471 -24.10 8.26 21.16
N VAL A 472 -23.92 6.92 21.09
CA VAL A 472 -22.64 6.26 20.74
C VAL A 472 -22.64 5.31 19.53
N VAL A 473 -23.80 4.79 19.11
CA VAL A 473 -23.89 3.71 18.11
C VAL A 473 -24.20 4.28 16.72
N GLY A 474 -23.73 3.63 15.64
CA GLY A 474 -23.78 4.10 14.25
C GLY A 474 -22.77 5.21 13.94
N LYS A 475 -22.47 6.02 14.96
CA LYS A 475 -21.25 6.81 15.10
C LYS A 475 -20.01 5.94 15.18
N LEU A 476 -18.84 6.53 14.94
CA LEU A 476 -17.56 5.84 14.96
C LEU A 476 -17.02 5.71 16.39
N TYR A 477 -16.19 4.70 16.65
CA TYR A 477 -15.54 4.54 17.95
C TYR A 477 -14.67 5.77 18.29
N THR A 478 -14.17 6.44 17.25
CA THR A 478 -13.50 7.77 17.25
C THR A 478 -14.38 8.94 17.71
N GLU A 479 -15.69 8.94 17.47
CA GLU A 479 -16.55 10.11 17.74
C GLU A 479 -16.99 10.19 19.20
N ILE A 480 -16.89 9.06 19.91
CA ILE A 480 -17.44 8.86 21.24
C ILE A 480 -16.36 8.97 22.28
N LEU A 481 -15.21 8.38 21.96
CA LEU A 481 -13.95 8.69 22.59
C LEU A 481 -13.04 9.23 21.48
N PRO A 482 -13.20 10.51 21.14
CA PRO A 482 -12.11 11.23 20.47
C PRO A 482 -10.84 11.13 21.32
N GLU A 483 -10.94 10.99 22.65
CA GLU A 483 -9.81 10.61 23.49
C GLU A 483 -9.23 9.20 23.23
N LEU A 484 -9.97 8.18 22.77
CA LEU A 484 -9.41 6.86 22.40
C LEU A 484 -8.90 6.79 20.96
N GLY A 485 -9.42 7.63 20.04
CA GLY A 485 -8.91 7.70 18.66
C GLY A 485 -7.43 8.04 18.58
N ASN A 486 -6.91 8.71 19.62
CA ASN A 486 -5.51 9.07 19.75
C ASN A 486 -4.65 7.98 20.44
N GLN A 487 -5.19 6.78 20.71
CA GLN A 487 -4.59 5.75 21.58
C GLN A 487 -4.49 4.34 20.95
N SER A 488 -4.51 4.23 19.60
CA SER A 488 -4.28 3.01 18.77
C SER A 488 -5.16 1.77 19.07
N VAL A 489 -6.18 1.92 19.91
CA VAL A 489 -7.21 0.91 20.20
C VAL A 489 -7.96 0.47 18.93
N PHE A 490 -7.82 1.23 17.84
CA PHE A 490 -8.60 1.10 16.62
C PHE A 490 -7.94 0.19 15.58
N ASP A 491 -6.70 0.45 15.14
CA ASP A 491 -6.02 -0.41 14.14
C ASP A 491 -5.80 -1.86 14.60
N GLN A 492 -5.78 -2.07 15.92
CA GLN A 492 -5.76 -3.37 16.55
C GLN A 492 -7.08 -4.15 16.38
N ILE A 493 -8.22 -3.44 16.25
CA ILE A 493 -9.50 -4.05 15.85
C ILE A 493 -9.39 -4.51 14.41
N ARG A 494 -8.95 -3.65 13.48
CA ARG A 494 -8.72 -3.97 12.06
C ARG A 494 -7.81 -5.19 11.88
N THR A 495 -6.76 -5.28 12.69
CA THR A 495 -5.82 -6.42 12.69
C THR A 495 -6.54 -7.74 12.97
N VAL A 496 -7.53 -7.77 13.87
CA VAL A 496 -8.39 -8.96 14.05
C VAL A 496 -9.43 -9.08 12.96
N LEU A 497 -10.01 -7.95 12.54
CA LEU A 497 -11.09 -7.81 11.56
C LEU A 497 -10.68 -8.28 10.17
N HIS A 498 -9.42 -8.70 10.00
CA HIS A 498 -9.17 -9.68 8.97
C HIS A 498 -8.06 -10.69 9.21
N THR A 499 -7.46 -10.89 10.39
CA THR A 499 -6.48 -12.00 10.49
C THR A 499 -7.15 -13.37 10.63
N GLY A 500 -8.39 -13.42 11.14
CA GLY A 500 -9.02 -14.67 11.58
C GLY A 500 -8.88 -14.96 13.09
N ILE A 501 -8.03 -14.24 13.81
CA ILE A 501 -7.53 -14.67 15.14
C ILE A 501 -7.65 -13.58 16.19
N PRO A 502 -8.06 -13.93 17.44
CA PRO A 502 -8.10 -12.97 18.54
C PRO A 502 -6.77 -12.24 18.81
N PHE A 503 -6.82 -10.91 18.82
CA PHE A 503 -5.77 -10.06 19.38
C PHE A 503 -6.09 -9.77 20.85
N HIS A 504 -5.12 -9.96 21.72
CA HIS A 504 -5.26 -9.70 23.16
C HIS A 504 -4.19 -8.69 23.60
N ALA A 505 -4.51 -7.38 23.57
CA ALA A 505 -3.69 -6.39 24.25
C ALA A 505 -3.72 -6.67 25.75
N LYS A 506 -2.54 -6.90 26.32
CA LYS A 506 -2.35 -7.00 27.76
C LYS A 506 -1.57 -5.79 28.21
N ASN A 507 -2.12 -5.06 29.18
CA ASN A 507 -1.62 -3.80 29.68
C ASN A 507 -1.41 -2.81 28.49
N GLN A 508 -2.40 -1.97 28.16
CA GLN A 508 -2.32 -0.79 27.26
C GLN A 508 -2.68 0.47 28.07
N ARG A 509 -2.00 1.63 27.90
CA ARG A 509 -2.41 2.89 28.57
C ARG A 509 -3.66 3.50 27.96
N ILE A 510 -4.56 3.99 28.82
CA ILE A 510 -5.81 4.66 28.48
C ILE A 510 -6.04 5.81 29.48
N ASP A 511 -5.80 7.05 29.06
CA ASP A 511 -6.11 8.23 29.90
C ASP A 511 -7.60 8.63 29.75
N LEU A 512 -8.29 8.95 30.86
CA LEU A 512 -9.74 9.21 30.90
C LEU A 512 -10.10 10.48 31.70
N PHE A 513 -11.09 11.22 31.20
CA PHE A 513 -11.72 12.35 31.91
C PHE A 513 -12.77 11.87 32.93
N ASN A 514 -12.76 12.44 34.13
CA ASN A 514 -13.67 12.05 35.20
C ASN A 514 -13.99 13.25 36.14
N ASN A 515 -15.22 13.79 36.02
CA ASN A 515 -15.73 14.91 36.83
C ASN A 515 -14.79 16.14 36.85
N ASP A 516 -14.60 16.75 35.69
CA ASP A 516 -13.78 17.96 35.42
C ASP A 516 -12.29 17.85 35.79
N HIS A 517 -11.80 16.66 36.15
CA HIS A 517 -10.39 16.32 36.35
C HIS A 517 -10.02 15.05 35.56
N ILE A 518 -8.72 14.87 35.28
CA ILE A 518 -8.20 13.79 34.39
C ILE A 518 -7.50 12.73 35.23
N SER A 519 -7.54 11.47 34.81
CA SER A 519 -6.81 10.37 35.46
C SER A 519 -6.28 9.36 34.44
N THR A 520 -5.05 8.91 34.67
CA THR A 520 -4.35 7.90 33.86
C THR A 520 -4.72 6.51 34.33
N PHE A 521 -5.17 5.67 33.40
CA PHE A 521 -5.48 4.26 33.61
C PHE A 521 -4.79 3.40 32.57
N TYR A 522 -4.89 2.08 32.72
CA TYR A 522 -4.35 1.12 31.77
C TYR A 522 -5.19 -0.16 31.76
N PHE A 523 -5.40 -0.78 30.58
CA PHE A 523 -6.38 -1.85 30.37
C PHE A 523 -5.75 -3.09 29.71
N ASN A 524 -6.20 -4.28 30.11
CA ASN A 524 -6.18 -5.46 29.25
C ASN A 524 -7.43 -5.38 28.38
N TYR A 525 -7.32 -5.45 27.06
CA TYR A 525 -8.49 -5.62 26.21
C TYR A 525 -8.22 -6.58 25.07
N SER A 526 -9.27 -7.26 24.63
CA SER A 526 -9.17 -8.22 23.53
C SER A 526 -10.22 -8.03 22.47
N PHE A 527 -9.74 -8.03 21.24
CA PHE A 527 -10.47 -8.00 20.01
C PHE A 527 -10.61 -9.43 19.53
N THR A 528 -11.86 -9.92 19.49
CA THR A 528 -12.21 -11.28 19.10
C THR A 528 -12.89 -11.26 17.74
N PRO A 529 -12.49 -12.13 16.80
CA PRO A 529 -13.09 -12.19 15.47
C PRO A 529 -14.53 -12.70 15.53
N LEU A 530 -15.43 -12.06 14.78
CA LEU A 530 -16.80 -12.50 14.51
C LEU A 530 -16.97 -12.61 12.99
N LEU A 531 -17.37 -13.79 12.53
CA LEU A 531 -17.07 -14.23 11.16
C LEU A 531 -18.29 -14.26 10.22
N ASP A 532 -18.03 -14.23 8.90
CA ASP A 532 -19.00 -14.12 7.81
C ASP A 532 -19.64 -15.47 7.44
N SER A 533 -20.39 -15.49 6.32
CA SER A 533 -21.16 -16.63 5.84
C SER A 533 -20.38 -17.92 5.61
N ASP A 534 -19.05 -17.85 5.53
CA ASP A 534 -18.21 -19.01 5.24
C ASP A 534 -16.78 -18.91 5.85
N GLY A 535 -16.39 -17.80 6.49
CA GLY A 535 -15.26 -17.78 7.42
C GLY A 535 -14.40 -16.54 7.60
N ASN A 536 -14.71 -15.39 7.00
CA ASN A 536 -13.94 -14.13 7.19
C ASN A 536 -14.33 -13.41 8.48
N VAL A 537 -13.44 -12.71 9.15
CA VAL A 537 -13.72 -11.78 10.25
C VAL A 537 -14.43 -10.49 9.80
N HIS A 538 -15.66 -10.65 9.30
CA HIS A 538 -16.61 -9.57 9.00
C HIS A 538 -16.65 -8.42 10.02
N SER A 539 -16.43 -8.73 11.30
CA SER A 539 -16.54 -7.78 12.40
C SER A 539 -15.79 -8.24 13.64
N VAL A 540 -15.50 -7.32 14.55
CA VAL A 540 -14.69 -7.61 15.74
C VAL A 540 -15.33 -7.10 17.01
N MET A 541 -15.28 -7.96 18.03
CA MET A 541 -15.81 -7.73 19.36
C MET A 541 -14.68 -7.39 20.32
N ASN A 542 -14.73 -6.18 20.88
CA ASN A 542 -13.87 -5.74 21.97
C ASN A 542 -14.41 -6.21 23.32
N THR A 543 -13.50 -6.57 24.21
CA THR A 543 -13.75 -6.84 25.63
C THR A 543 -12.64 -6.17 26.44
N ALA A 544 -12.95 -5.15 27.25
CA ALA A 544 -11.93 -4.37 27.99
C ALA A 544 -12.05 -4.50 29.52
N ALA A 545 -10.90 -4.53 30.21
CA ALA A 545 -10.78 -4.65 31.66
C ALA A 545 -9.61 -3.81 32.21
N ASP A 546 -9.87 -3.00 33.24
CA ASP A 546 -8.86 -2.15 33.88
C ASP A 546 -7.83 -2.99 34.65
N VAL A 547 -6.56 -2.66 34.46
CA VAL A 547 -5.37 -3.27 35.07
C VAL A 547 -4.33 -2.22 35.47
N THR A 548 -4.76 -1.00 35.78
CA THR A 548 -3.92 0.20 36.01
C THR A 548 -2.73 -0.06 36.95
N GLU A 549 -2.98 -0.64 38.12
CA GLU A 549 -1.95 -0.96 39.12
C GLU A 549 -0.94 -2.04 38.65
N LEU A 550 -1.30 -2.84 37.64
CA LEU A 550 -0.44 -3.88 37.04
C LEU A 550 0.33 -3.36 35.83
N HIS A 551 -0.26 -2.44 35.04
CA HIS A 551 0.44 -1.84 33.91
C HIS A 551 1.55 -0.90 34.36
N GLU A 552 1.46 -0.15 35.47
CA GLU A 552 2.54 0.80 35.83
C GLU A 552 3.95 0.16 35.96
N ALA A 553 4.06 -1.18 36.03
CA ALA A 553 5.31 -1.95 35.88
C ALA A 553 5.70 -2.35 34.42
N LYS A 554 4.77 -2.35 33.46
CA LYS A 554 4.98 -2.64 32.02
C LYS A 554 5.10 -1.38 31.14
N GLN A 555 4.54 -0.21 31.49
CA GLN A 555 4.63 1.00 30.62
C GLN A 555 6.08 1.30 30.23
N GLN A 556 7.04 1.04 31.13
CA GLN A 556 8.49 1.12 30.89
C GLN A 556 8.97 0.43 29.59
N VAL A 557 8.26 -0.61 29.14
CA VAL A 557 8.56 -1.43 27.95
C VAL A 557 7.70 -1.05 26.75
N GLU A 558 6.50 -0.48 26.92
CA GLU A 558 5.62 -0.11 25.79
C GLU A 558 5.79 1.35 25.36
N ASP A 559 6.21 2.20 26.30
CA ASP A 559 7.08 3.34 25.98
C ASP A 559 8.25 2.89 25.09
N SER A 560 8.67 1.62 25.09
CA SER A 560 9.74 1.10 24.24
C SER A 560 9.35 0.64 22.83
N GLU A 561 8.07 0.65 22.44
CA GLU A 561 7.64 0.40 21.04
C GLU A 561 6.92 1.60 20.42
N LYS A 562 6.35 2.50 21.23
CA LYS A 562 6.31 3.91 20.83
C LYS A 562 7.75 4.39 20.55
N LYS A 563 8.70 4.17 21.48
CA LYS A 563 10.15 4.12 21.13
C LYS A 563 10.53 2.91 20.24
N PHE A 564 9.76 2.53 19.22
CA PHE A 564 10.21 1.71 18.08
C PHE A 564 9.54 2.05 16.74
N ARG A 565 8.32 2.57 16.66
CA ARG A 565 7.93 3.33 15.44
C ARG A 565 8.41 4.77 15.53
N ASP A 566 8.10 5.45 16.61
CA ASP A 566 8.90 6.55 17.15
C ASP A 566 10.21 6.05 17.83
N SER A 567 10.83 4.99 17.30
CA SER A 567 12.31 4.91 17.34
C SER A 567 12.97 4.37 16.07
N VAL A 568 12.33 3.60 15.18
CA VAL A 568 12.76 3.56 13.77
C VAL A 568 12.85 4.99 13.22
N MET A 569 12.01 5.93 13.68
CA MET A 569 12.23 7.35 13.42
C MET A 569 13.04 8.14 14.50
N GLN A 570 13.25 7.65 15.74
CA GLN A 570 13.91 8.37 16.89
C GLN A 570 14.90 7.60 17.81
N ALA A 571 15.33 6.38 17.48
CA ALA A 571 16.30 5.62 18.29
C ALA A 571 17.71 6.04 17.88
N PRO A 572 18.75 5.53 18.53
CA PRO A 572 19.89 4.98 17.80
C PRO A 572 20.47 5.70 16.58
N LEU A 573 20.46 4.86 15.54
CA LEU A 573 21.31 4.70 14.37
C LEU A 573 20.33 4.09 13.34
N GLY A 574 20.27 4.45 12.05
CA GLY A 574 19.06 4.19 11.21
C GLY A 574 18.71 2.74 10.83
N ILE A 575 17.48 2.25 11.07
CA ILE A 575 17.07 0.82 11.01
C ILE A 575 15.85 0.62 10.10
N VAL A 576 16.05 0.28 8.83
CA VAL A 576 15.04 0.55 7.79
C VAL A 576 15.00 -0.56 6.67
N ILE A 577 13.90 -0.74 5.89
CA ILE A 577 13.34 -2.06 5.46
C ILE A 577 12.62 -2.14 4.06
N PHE A 578 13.11 -2.89 3.05
CA PHE A 578 12.32 -3.32 1.85
C PHE A 578 12.12 -4.84 1.82
N ARG A 579 11.58 -5.58 0.81
CA ARG A 579 10.70 -5.29 -0.38
C ARG A 579 11.21 -5.16 -1.87
N GLY A 580 12.00 -6.11 -2.39
CA GLY A 580 11.97 -6.63 -3.80
C GLY A 580 12.96 -6.07 -4.86
N SER A 581 13.15 -6.75 -6.03
CA SER A 581 14.27 -6.62 -7.04
C SER A 581 14.94 -5.25 -7.36
N GLU A 582 14.34 -4.31 -8.11
CA GLU A 582 14.85 -2.90 -8.28
C GLU A 582 14.77 -2.05 -7.00
N ASN A 583 14.72 -2.75 -5.86
CA ASN A 583 14.73 -2.23 -4.50
C ASN A 583 13.46 -1.38 -4.27
N ARG A 584 12.30 -2.07 -4.15
CA ARG A 584 10.96 -1.46 -3.95
C ARG A 584 10.59 -1.34 -2.45
N ILE A 585 9.35 -1.04 -2.04
CA ILE A 585 9.05 0.17 -1.23
C ILE A 585 7.58 0.21 -0.71
N GLU A 586 7.02 0.78 0.40
CA GLU A 586 7.28 1.01 1.87
C GLU A 586 7.29 2.39 2.67
N MET A 587 8.08 2.57 3.76
CA MET A 587 7.71 3.35 4.98
C MET A 587 8.51 4.66 5.44
N ALA A 588 9.36 4.59 6.48
CA ALA A 588 9.68 5.50 7.62
C ALA A 588 10.69 6.70 7.53
N ASN A 589 11.94 6.56 8.02
CA ASN A 589 12.65 7.47 8.97
C ASN A 589 13.45 8.70 8.47
N GLU A 590 13.63 9.72 9.33
CA GLU A 590 14.15 11.04 8.95
C GLU A 590 15.68 11.22 8.98
N ASN A 591 16.34 10.51 9.88
CA ASN A 591 17.35 11.17 10.71
C ASN A 591 18.74 11.30 10.03
N TYR A 592 18.85 10.81 8.82
CA TYR A 592 20.11 10.40 8.25
C TYR A 592 20.02 10.70 6.73
N LEU A 593 18.83 10.93 6.11
CA LEU A 593 18.59 11.88 4.98
C LEU A 593 19.20 13.26 5.25
N GLN A 594 19.41 13.54 6.52
CA GLN A 594 20.03 14.69 7.15
C GLN A 594 21.56 14.65 7.05
N LEU A 595 22.10 13.47 7.35
CA LEU A 595 23.39 13.00 6.83
C LEU A 595 23.38 12.84 5.29
N ILE A 596 22.38 13.33 4.51
CA ILE A 596 22.43 13.26 3.03
C ILE A 596 21.97 14.40 2.09
N ASN A 597 20.80 15.05 2.24
CA ASN A 597 20.39 16.30 1.56
C ASN A 597 19.17 16.35 0.54
N GLN A 598 18.29 15.34 0.34
CA GLN A 598 17.03 15.46 -0.51
C GLN A 598 15.64 15.12 0.15
N THR A 599 14.49 15.47 -0.50
CA THR A 599 13.14 15.75 0.14
C THR A 599 11.85 15.02 -0.38
N ARG A 600 10.84 14.72 0.47
CA ARG A 600 9.59 13.87 0.25
C ARG A 600 8.64 14.13 -0.96
N SER A 601 9.07 14.70 -2.10
CA SER A 601 8.49 14.38 -3.43
C SER A 601 9.34 13.72 -4.59
N GLN A 602 10.70 13.53 -4.61
CA GLN A 602 11.41 12.53 -5.55
C GLN A 602 12.59 11.53 -5.07
N PHE A 603 12.34 10.48 -4.24
CA PHE A 603 12.98 9.21 -3.75
C PHE A 603 12.26 8.39 -2.65
N VAL A 604 11.30 8.86 -1.85
CA VAL A 604 10.32 8.07 -1.07
C VAL A 604 9.24 7.05 -1.90
N GLY A 605 8.13 7.08 -2.90
CA GLY A 605 7.74 6.99 -4.54
C GLY A 605 8.51 6.88 -6.04
N LYS A 606 8.77 5.74 -6.81
CA LYS A 606 9.73 5.31 -7.94
C LYS A 606 10.61 3.99 -7.70
N PRO A 607 11.78 3.72 -8.34
CA PRO A 607 12.78 2.72 -7.86
C PRO A 607 14.22 3.25 -7.69
N LEU A 608 15.12 2.50 -7.06
CA LEU A 608 16.34 3.04 -6.44
C LEU A 608 17.35 3.77 -7.34
N PHE A 609 18.20 3.04 -8.09
CA PHE A 609 19.41 3.52 -8.79
C PHE A 609 19.19 4.58 -9.87
N GLU A 610 18.00 5.13 -9.92
CA GLU A 610 17.69 6.36 -10.60
C GLU A 610 18.25 7.59 -9.86
N ALA A 611 18.77 7.55 -8.60
CA ALA A 611 19.08 8.83 -7.89
C ALA A 611 20.38 9.17 -7.05
N LEU A 612 21.39 8.36 -6.65
CA LEU A 612 22.71 8.78 -6.05
C LEU A 612 23.55 9.16 -7.27
N PRO A 613 23.90 10.44 -7.61
CA PRO A 613 24.73 10.70 -8.79
C PRO A 613 26.26 10.60 -8.63
N GLU A 614 26.83 10.39 -7.44
CA GLU A 614 28.20 10.86 -7.03
C GLU A 614 29.09 9.96 -6.09
N VAL A 615 29.03 8.61 -6.05
CA VAL A 615 29.83 7.65 -5.18
C VAL A 615 30.46 6.40 -5.81
N LYS A 616 29.79 5.69 -6.74
CA LYS A 616 30.02 4.29 -7.16
C LYS A 616 31.45 3.86 -7.63
N ASP A 617 32.42 4.77 -7.54
CA ASP A 617 33.89 4.61 -7.35
C ASP A 617 34.24 4.18 -5.93
N THR A 618 33.24 3.82 -5.14
CA THR A 618 33.33 3.43 -3.74
C THR A 618 32.26 2.39 -3.43
N MET A 619 31.57 1.84 -4.46
CA MET A 619 30.67 0.68 -4.38
C MET A 619 30.31 -0.05 -5.73
N VAL A 620 30.54 -1.39 -5.89
CA VAL A 620 29.76 -2.49 -6.57
C VAL A 620 29.83 -3.95 -5.98
N SER A 621 30.82 -4.79 -6.31
CA SER A 621 31.05 -6.18 -5.86
C SER A 621 30.13 -6.77 -4.77
N ILE A 622 30.44 -6.44 -3.51
CA ILE A 622 29.80 -6.79 -2.21
C ILE A 622 28.28 -6.64 -2.19
N ILE A 623 27.66 -6.07 -3.23
CA ILE A 623 26.21 -6.14 -3.26
C ILE A 623 25.72 -7.55 -3.40
N SER A 624 26.02 -8.34 -4.44
CA SER A 624 25.10 -9.41 -4.86
C SER A 624 25.22 -10.69 -4.00
N ASP A 625 24.86 -10.62 -2.72
CA ASP A 625 25.64 -11.29 -1.68
C ASP A 625 24.91 -11.71 -0.32
N VAL A 626 23.58 -11.58 -0.12
CA VAL A 626 22.83 -11.86 1.14
C VAL A 626 21.73 -12.98 1.16
N TYR A 627 21.38 -13.64 0.06
CA TYR A 627 20.34 -14.72 -0.06
C TYR A 627 20.08 -15.63 1.16
N GLU A 628 21.06 -16.33 1.78
CA GLU A 628 20.78 -17.67 2.35
C GLU A 628 20.79 -17.88 3.89
N THR A 629 21.80 -17.77 4.75
CA THR A 629 23.03 -16.95 4.85
C THR A 629 22.80 -15.45 5.04
N GLY A 630 23.52 -14.57 4.34
CA GLY A 630 23.70 -13.16 4.73
C GLY A 630 24.70 -12.91 5.91
N ASN A 631 25.71 -12.01 5.74
CA ASN A 631 27.06 -12.12 6.37
C ASN A 631 27.64 -10.85 7.12
N ALA A 632 28.97 -10.56 7.09
CA ALA A 632 29.66 -9.46 7.85
C ALA A 632 30.93 -8.77 7.19
N PHE A 633 31.43 -7.62 7.75
CA PHE A 633 32.32 -6.51 7.23
C PHE A 633 32.94 -5.64 8.33
N TYR A 634 34.18 -5.08 8.28
CA TYR A 634 34.68 -4.19 9.36
C TYR A 634 35.89 -3.21 9.07
N GLY A 635 36.19 -2.20 9.96
CA GLY A 635 37.16 -1.03 9.86
C GLY A 635 37.25 -0.08 11.14
N TYR A 636 37.95 1.11 11.14
CA TYR A 636 38.24 2.19 12.19
C TYR A 636 39.27 3.32 11.75
N GLU A 637 39.36 4.53 12.41
CA GLU A 637 40.33 5.73 12.43
C GLU A 637 41.18 6.29 11.21
N PHE A 638 41.11 7.62 10.87
CA PHE A 638 41.76 8.41 9.73
C PHE A 638 40.92 9.28 8.67
N PRO A 639 40.69 9.06 7.31
CA PRO A 639 39.97 10.06 6.37
C PRO A 639 39.15 9.70 5.02
N ILE A 640 38.21 10.45 4.30
CA ILE A 640 37.42 10.25 2.93
C ILE A 640 37.68 11.14 1.68
N ASN A 641 37.20 10.74 0.46
CA ASN A 641 37.07 11.44 -0.86
C ASN A 641 35.70 11.42 -1.58
N LEU A 642 35.28 12.57 -2.11
CA LEU A 642 34.19 12.79 -3.06
C LEU A 642 34.58 13.58 -4.35
N ASN A 643 35.78 13.42 -4.93
CA ASN A 643 36.29 13.65 -6.34
C ASN A 643 36.34 14.91 -7.31
N LEU A 644 35.85 16.15 -7.12
CA LEU A 644 35.76 17.22 -8.19
C LEU A 644 37.05 17.76 -8.91
N ASN A 645 37.86 16.96 -9.61
CA ASN A 645 38.76 17.43 -10.71
C ASN A 645 39.73 18.63 -10.43
N ASN A 646 40.39 18.67 -9.27
CA ASN A 646 41.15 19.83 -8.73
C ASN A 646 42.33 19.53 -7.71
N LYS A 647 42.44 19.67 -6.35
CA LYS A 647 41.70 19.65 -5.03
C LYS A 647 41.12 18.39 -4.34
N SER A 648 41.58 17.16 -4.57
CA SER A 648 41.19 16.01 -3.71
C SER A 648 41.47 16.27 -2.20
N GLU A 649 40.77 15.66 -1.19
CA GLU A 649 40.80 15.86 0.31
C GLU A 649 40.24 14.65 1.14
N THR A 650 40.26 14.67 2.51
CA THR A 650 40.66 13.50 3.40
C THR A 650 40.23 13.44 4.95
N GLY A 651 39.06 13.00 5.54
CA GLY A 651 38.87 13.00 7.07
C GLY A 651 37.67 12.36 7.93
N TYR A 652 37.89 11.33 8.81
CA TYR A 652 37.02 10.15 9.23
C TYR A 652 35.66 10.13 9.95
N PHE A 653 35.02 8.91 9.82
CA PHE A 653 33.69 8.38 10.29
C PHE A 653 33.52 6.80 10.31
N ASN A 654 32.51 6.18 11.01
CA ASN A 654 32.49 4.71 11.40
C ASN A 654 31.10 3.86 11.61
N PHE A 655 31.01 2.52 12.01
CA PHE A 655 29.87 1.49 11.76
C PHE A 655 29.74 -0.14 12.27
N VAL A 656 28.60 -1.03 12.40
CA VAL A 656 27.95 -2.55 12.31
C VAL A 656 26.36 -2.97 11.82
N TYR A 657 25.96 -3.69 10.66
CA TYR A 657 24.63 -4.11 9.82
C TYR A 657 23.36 -5.10 10.16
N HIS A 658 22.30 -5.31 9.24
CA HIS A 658 21.64 -6.67 8.85
C HIS A 658 20.59 -7.07 7.67
N PRO A 659 20.45 -8.36 7.22
CA PRO A 659 19.38 -8.89 6.31
C PRO A 659 17.95 -9.06 6.88
N LEU A 660 16.90 -8.76 6.12
CA LEU A 660 15.49 -9.05 6.48
C LEU A 660 14.92 -10.25 5.74
N LYS A 661 15.17 -11.39 6.35
CA LYS A 661 14.69 -12.69 5.91
C LYS A 661 13.23 -12.92 6.29
N GLU A 662 12.31 -12.24 5.60
CA GLU A 662 10.92 -12.72 5.56
C GLU A 662 10.93 -14.05 4.79
N ASN A 663 10.48 -15.11 5.46
CA ASN A 663 10.38 -16.47 4.92
C ASN A 663 11.70 -17.02 4.34
N ASN A 664 12.83 -16.59 4.93
CA ASN A 664 14.24 -16.83 4.51
C ASN A 664 14.66 -16.30 3.12
N ILE A 665 13.71 -16.06 2.21
CA ILE A 665 13.92 -15.87 0.76
C ILE A 665 13.81 -14.37 0.40
N ILE A 666 13.45 -13.98 -0.83
CA ILE A 666 13.94 -12.74 -1.46
C ILE A 666 12.94 -11.59 -1.40
N THR A 667 12.48 -11.29 -0.18
CA THR A 667 11.75 -10.05 0.07
C THR A 667 12.70 -8.89 0.36
N GLY A 668 13.50 -8.99 1.42
CA GLY A 668 13.77 -7.78 2.21
C GLY A 668 15.08 -7.66 2.98
N ILE A 669 15.47 -6.41 3.27
CA ILE A 669 16.80 -6.11 3.79
C ILE A 669 16.91 -4.75 4.52
N MET A 670 17.95 -4.57 5.36
CA MET A 670 18.10 -3.48 6.35
C MET A 670 19.56 -3.08 6.65
N VAL A 671 19.82 -1.82 7.03
CA VAL A 671 21.16 -1.21 7.18
C VAL A 671 21.21 -0.35 8.47
N VAL A 672 22.25 0.49 8.74
CA VAL A 672 22.47 1.39 9.95
C VAL A 672 23.93 1.97 10.09
N THR A 673 24.33 3.07 10.81
CA THR A 673 25.77 3.40 11.16
C THR A 673 26.10 4.32 12.41
N THR A 674 27.37 4.38 12.92
CA THR A 674 27.89 5.46 13.83
C THR A 674 29.42 5.59 13.89
N ASP A 675 29.86 6.86 13.90
CA ASP A 675 31.22 7.30 14.21
C ASP A 675 31.71 6.93 15.63
N VAL A 676 33.04 6.93 15.82
CA VAL A 676 33.74 7.58 16.95
C VAL A 676 35.19 7.88 16.52
N THR A 677 35.62 9.11 16.80
CA THR A 677 36.82 9.84 16.33
C THR A 677 38.15 9.09 16.10
N ALA A 678 39.16 9.08 17.00
CA ALA A 678 39.19 9.50 18.41
C ALA A 678 40.43 10.32 18.89
N THR A 679 41.21 10.96 17.99
CA THR A 679 42.44 11.76 18.34
C THR A 679 42.30 13.31 18.25
N VAL A 680 42.33 13.92 17.05
CA VAL A 680 41.93 15.33 16.73
C VAL A 680 41.14 15.29 15.41
N GLN A 681 40.06 14.54 15.20
CA GLN A 681 39.46 13.33 15.79
C GLN A 681 39.02 13.26 17.28
N ALA A 682 39.41 14.15 18.19
CA ALA A 682 38.81 14.37 19.53
C ALA A 682 39.15 15.77 20.12
N LYS A 683 39.57 16.71 19.26
CA LYS A 683 39.40 18.15 19.46
C LYS A 683 38.86 18.79 18.19
N ASN A 684 39.33 18.42 17.00
CA ASN A 684 38.45 18.26 15.83
C ASN A 684 37.82 16.84 15.85
N SER A 685 37.54 16.20 16.98
CA SER A 685 36.16 15.96 17.46
C SER A 685 35.91 16.20 18.97
N ILE A 686 36.21 17.40 19.45
CA ILE A 686 35.31 18.09 20.39
C ILE A 686 34.62 19.16 19.56
N GLU A 687 35.37 20.03 18.88
CA GLU A 687 34.91 20.91 17.79
C GLU A 687 34.33 20.14 16.58
N GLU A 688 34.78 18.93 16.19
CA GLU A 688 33.98 18.09 15.24
C GLU A 688 32.98 17.16 15.94
N ASN A 689 32.99 17.03 17.28
CA ASN A 689 31.83 16.43 17.95
C ASN A 689 30.73 17.48 18.14
N GLU A 690 31.08 18.77 18.19
CA GLU A 690 30.25 19.97 18.33
C GLU A 690 29.79 20.43 16.96
N GLU A 691 30.65 20.60 15.96
CA GLU A 691 30.23 20.84 14.55
C GLU A 691 29.43 19.66 14.01
N LYS A 692 29.70 18.41 14.44
CA LYS A 692 28.88 17.25 14.06
C LYS A 692 27.69 17.03 14.99
N LEU A 693 27.70 17.50 16.24
CA LEU A 693 26.48 17.65 17.03
C LEU A 693 25.59 18.70 16.36
N GLU A 694 26.12 19.83 15.89
CA GLU A 694 25.39 20.85 15.12
C GLU A 694 24.90 20.28 13.79
N LEU A 695 25.73 19.60 12.99
CA LEU A 695 25.28 18.95 11.75
C LEU A 695 24.30 17.79 11.98
N ILE A 696 24.27 17.23 13.19
CA ILE A 696 23.20 16.31 13.63
C ILE A 696 21.97 17.11 14.06
N ILE A 697 22.09 18.14 14.89
CA ILE A 697 21.00 18.94 15.50
C ILE A 697 20.23 19.76 14.45
N GLU A 698 20.95 20.49 13.60
CA GLU A 698 20.41 21.34 12.52
C GLU A 698 19.70 20.49 11.46
N ALA A 699 20.10 19.23 11.33
CA ALA A 699 19.48 18.31 10.41
C ALA A 699 18.34 17.50 11.08
N SER A 700 18.46 17.07 12.34
CA SER A 700 17.52 16.16 13.06
C SER A 700 16.34 16.80 13.79
N ASP A 701 16.20 18.12 13.69
CA ASP A 701 15.11 18.88 14.31
C ASP A 701 15.00 18.67 15.84
N LEU A 702 16.17 18.62 16.48
CA LEU A 702 16.34 18.37 17.91
C LEU A 702 16.70 19.64 18.69
N GLY A 703 16.08 19.81 19.86
CA GLY A 703 16.46 20.73 20.91
C GLY A 703 17.21 20.02 22.05
N ILE A 704 18.07 20.73 22.76
CA ILE A 704 18.85 20.20 23.90
C ILE A 704 18.66 21.09 25.12
N PHE A 705 18.64 20.49 26.32
CA PHE A 705 18.62 21.20 27.60
C PHE A 705 19.53 20.52 28.64
N ASP A 706 20.11 21.31 29.53
CA ASP A 706 20.90 20.90 30.69
C ASP A 706 20.43 21.70 31.92
N VAL A 707 20.44 21.07 33.09
CA VAL A 707 19.88 21.61 34.33
C VAL A 707 20.80 21.29 35.51
N ASP A 708 21.29 22.33 36.18
CA ASP A 708 21.92 22.21 37.49
C ASP A 708 20.82 22.03 38.55
N LEU A 709 20.82 20.88 39.23
CA LEU A 709 19.81 20.49 40.21
C LEU A 709 20.07 21.07 41.61
N LYS A 710 21.21 21.72 41.82
CA LYS A 710 21.65 22.37 43.06
C LYS A 710 21.39 23.88 43.04
N THR A 711 21.52 24.54 41.88
CA THR A 711 21.19 25.96 41.68
C THR A 711 19.79 26.18 41.11
N GLY A 712 19.30 25.25 40.28
CA GLY A 712 18.07 25.41 39.49
C GLY A 712 18.24 26.17 38.18
N GLU A 713 19.49 26.40 37.75
CA GLU A 713 19.85 27.05 36.50
C GLU A 713 19.66 26.09 35.30
N ILE A 714 19.30 26.65 34.14
CA ILE A 714 18.95 25.90 32.93
C ILE A 714 19.67 26.50 31.73
N HIS A 715 20.37 25.65 30.97
CA HIS A 715 20.97 26.01 29.69
C HIS A 715 20.27 25.19 28.59
N ALA A 716 19.81 25.84 27.53
CA ALA A 716 19.11 25.17 26.43
C ALA A 716 19.45 25.82 25.07
N SER A 717 19.34 25.05 23.99
CA SER A 717 19.66 25.53 22.64
C SER A 717 18.56 26.43 22.05
N ASP A 718 18.91 27.32 21.10
CA ASP A 718 17.92 28.17 20.42
C ASP A 718 16.81 27.33 19.74
N ARG A 719 17.12 26.14 19.22
CA ARG A 719 16.12 25.19 18.68
C ARG A 719 15.24 24.58 19.79
N CYS A 720 15.78 24.33 20.99
CA CYS A 720 14.98 23.93 22.16
C CYS A 720 13.95 25.01 22.52
N TYR A 721 14.36 26.29 22.56
CA TYR A 721 13.44 27.40 22.80
C TYR A 721 12.38 27.54 21.69
N GLN A 722 12.74 27.37 20.42
CA GLN A 722 11.75 27.34 19.32
C GLN A 722 10.74 26.19 19.48
N ILE A 723 11.20 24.96 19.71
CA ILE A 723 10.35 23.76 19.86
C ILE A 723 9.40 23.88 21.07
N LEU A 724 9.81 24.62 22.11
CA LEU A 724 9.00 24.90 23.30
C LEU A 724 8.16 26.20 23.20
N GLY A 725 8.23 26.91 22.07
CA GLY A 725 7.38 28.08 21.77
C GLY A 725 7.90 29.45 22.23
N PHE A 726 9.18 29.57 22.58
CA PHE A 726 9.81 30.75 23.20
C PHE A 726 10.97 31.37 22.37
N PRO A 727 10.82 31.64 21.05
CA PRO A 727 11.94 31.98 20.17
C PRO A 727 12.78 33.23 20.58
N ASP A 728 12.19 34.18 21.31
CA ASP A 728 12.85 35.43 21.74
C ASP A 728 13.26 35.48 23.23
N GLN A 729 13.01 34.43 24.03
CA GLN A 729 13.31 34.43 25.47
C GLN A 729 14.46 33.48 25.84
N ARG A 730 15.52 34.04 26.44
CA ARG A 730 16.78 33.33 26.75
C ARG A 730 17.07 33.08 28.23
N GLU A 731 16.26 33.66 29.12
CA GLU A 731 16.26 33.39 30.57
C GLU A 731 14.86 32.88 30.95
N LEU A 732 14.68 31.56 30.94
CA LEU A 732 13.45 30.90 31.40
C LEU A 732 13.75 30.09 32.67
N SER A 733 12.89 30.20 33.67
CA SER A 733 12.99 29.34 34.85
C SER A 733 12.34 27.98 34.61
N HIS A 734 12.61 27.01 35.49
CA HIS A 734 11.87 25.75 35.53
C HIS A 734 10.34 25.95 35.68
N HIS A 735 9.86 27.11 36.15
CA HIS A 735 8.42 27.38 36.21
C HIS A 735 7.82 27.67 34.83
N ASP A 736 8.51 28.45 34.00
CA ASP A 736 8.02 28.94 32.71
C ASP A 736 7.98 27.82 31.66
N LEU A 737 9.04 27.01 31.60
CA LEU A 737 9.11 25.77 30.81
C LEU A 737 8.01 24.76 31.17
N VAL A 738 7.53 24.79 32.41
CA VAL A 738 6.47 23.92 32.93
C VAL A 738 5.06 24.51 32.69
N ALA A 739 4.96 25.78 32.30
CA ALA A 739 3.68 26.43 31.98
C ALA A 739 3.22 26.19 30.52
N ASN A 740 4.14 26.00 29.57
CA ASN A 740 3.80 25.70 28.16
C ASN A 740 3.46 24.22 27.90
N ILE A 741 3.65 23.31 28.86
CA ILE A 741 3.27 21.90 28.71
C ILE A 741 1.74 21.77 28.81
N HIS A 742 1.14 21.03 27.87
CA HIS A 742 -0.30 20.84 27.81
C HIS A 742 -0.85 20.27 29.14
N PRO A 743 -1.97 20.80 29.69
CA PRO A 743 -2.41 20.49 31.06
C PRO A 743 -2.62 19.01 31.36
N GLU A 744 -3.02 18.23 30.35
CA GLU A 744 -3.25 16.79 30.43
C GLU A 744 -1.96 15.97 30.58
N ASP A 745 -0.84 16.48 30.03
CA ASP A 745 0.45 15.77 30.01
C ASP A 745 1.31 16.13 31.24
N PHE A 746 0.93 17.20 31.95
CA PHE A 746 1.55 17.68 33.19
C PHE A 746 1.66 16.61 34.31
N PRO A 747 0.64 15.76 34.59
CA PRO A 747 0.76 14.69 35.59
C PRO A 747 1.79 13.64 35.19
N THR A 748 1.81 13.26 33.90
CA THR A 748 2.78 12.32 33.31
C THR A 748 4.20 12.86 33.48
N ARG A 749 4.46 14.08 32.99
CA ARG A 749 5.75 14.77 33.15
C ARG A 749 6.18 14.83 34.61
N LYS A 750 5.27 15.16 35.53
CA LYS A 750 5.55 15.26 36.97
C LYS A 750 5.80 13.91 37.66
N ARG A 751 5.24 12.81 37.16
CA ARG A 751 5.49 11.44 37.64
C ARG A 751 6.88 10.97 37.21
N GLU A 752 7.21 11.09 35.92
CA GLU A 752 8.50 10.61 35.41
C GLU A 752 9.68 11.50 35.86
N PHE A 753 9.51 12.82 35.95
CA PHE A 753 10.54 13.73 36.49
C PHE A 753 10.89 13.43 37.96
N LYS A 754 9.95 12.86 38.74
CA LYS A 754 10.25 12.35 40.10
C LYS A 754 10.94 11.00 40.11
N ARG A 755 10.57 10.10 39.19
CA ARG A 755 11.24 8.80 39.01
C ARG A 755 12.69 8.98 38.56
N ALA A 756 12.99 10.00 37.75
CA ALA A 756 14.35 10.30 37.28
C ALA A 756 15.39 10.48 38.40
N PHE A 757 15.02 11.16 39.50
CA PHE A 757 15.91 11.36 40.66
C PHE A 757 16.18 10.10 41.52
N ILE A 758 15.51 9.00 41.23
CA ILE A 758 15.68 7.69 41.89
C ILE A 758 16.30 6.68 40.90
N ASN A 759 15.92 6.78 39.63
CA ASN A 759 16.22 5.79 38.59
C ASN A 759 17.40 6.19 37.69
N GLY A 760 17.80 7.47 37.68
CA GLY A 760 18.87 7.99 36.82
C GLY A 760 18.45 8.44 35.42
N THR A 761 17.19 8.24 35.00
CA THR A 761 16.73 8.54 33.63
C THR A 761 15.32 9.12 33.58
N LEU A 762 15.08 9.93 32.54
CA LEU A 762 13.83 10.62 32.24
C LEU A 762 13.42 10.30 30.79
N HIS A 763 12.17 9.92 30.57
CA HIS A 763 11.55 9.93 29.24
C HIS A 763 10.06 10.21 29.37
N TYR A 764 9.53 11.08 28.52
CA TYR A 764 8.09 11.29 28.34
C TYR A 764 7.83 11.94 26.97
N GLN A 765 6.67 11.64 26.38
CA GLN A 765 6.10 12.45 25.31
C GLN A 765 5.05 13.38 25.90
N SER A 766 4.97 14.60 25.38
CA SER A 766 3.96 15.59 25.76
C SER A 766 3.70 16.55 24.62
N ARG A 767 2.55 17.21 24.65
CA ARG A 767 2.25 18.38 23.83
C ARG A 767 2.77 19.64 24.51
N VAL A 768 3.31 20.56 23.73
CA VAL A 768 3.61 21.93 24.15
C VAL A 768 2.82 22.92 23.32
N ILE A 769 2.39 24.00 23.96
CA ILE A 769 1.59 25.07 23.36
C ILE A 769 2.53 26.23 23.06
N HIS A 770 2.61 26.64 21.79
CA HIS A 770 3.47 27.74 21.36
C HIS A 770 2.83 29.11 21.67
N THR A 771 3.64 30.17 21.56
CA THR A 771 3.19 31.56 21.82
C THR A 771 2.13 32.07 20.83
N ASP A 772 1.95 31.40 19.69
CA ASP A 772 0.89 31.62 18.70
C ASP A 772 -0.33 30.68 18.86
N GLN A 773 -0.33 29.83 19.90
CA GLN A 773 -1.32 28.79 20.22
C GLN A 773 -1.25 27.50 19.36
N THR A 774 -0.23 27.26 18.53
CA THR A 774 -0.07 25.92 17.91
C THR A 774 0.27 24.86 18.96
N ILE A 775 -0.04 23.59 18.66
CA ILE A 775 0.28 22.45 19.51
C ILE A 775 1.33 21.60 18.80
N HIS A 776 2.52 21.54 19.39
CA HIS A 776 3.62 20.71 18.90
C HIS A 776 3.79 19.48 19.79
N TRP A 777 3.97 18.30 19.17
CA TRP A 777 4.29 17.07 19.87
C TRP A 777 5.78 16.99 20.11
N ILE A 778 6.18 16.90 21.38
CA ILE A 778 7.56 16.71 21.77
C ILE A 778 7.81 15.33 22.39
N ASP A 779 8.93 14.73 22.02
CA ASP A 779 9.55 13.62 22.74
C ASP A 779 10.73 14.14 23.54
N ALA A 780 10.68 13.97 24.87
CA ALA A 780 11.64 14.52 25.81
C ALA A 780 12.36 13.40 26.58
N LYS A 781 13.68 13.27 26.38
CA LYS A 781 14.55 12.24 26.98
C LYS A 781 15.64 12.89 27.84
N GLY A 782 16.16 12.21 28.85
CA GLY A 782 17.24 12.75 29.69
C GLY A 782 17.82 11.81 30.75
N LYS A 783 18.91 12.23 31.39
CA LYS A 783 19.77 11.43 32.28
C LYS A 783 20.24 12.26 33.48
N VAL A 784 20.25 11.66 34.67
CA VAL A 784 20.58 12.31 35.94
C VAL A 784 21.93 11.83 36.46
N TYR A 785 22.78 12.78 36.83
CA TYR A 785 24.12 12.58 37.37
C TYR A 785 24.12 12.90 38.88
N TYR A 786 24.97 12.22 39.65
CA TYR A 786 24.97 12.24 41.12
C TYR A 786 26.35 12.58 41.67
N ASP A 787 26.40 13.33 42.78
CA ASP A 787 27.63 13.72 43.46
C ASP A 787 28.25 12.59 44.32
N ASP A 788 29.45 12.83 44.87
CA ASP A 788 30.18 11.90 45.77
C ASP A 788 29.38 11.44 47.01
N ASN A 789 28.28 12.14 47.36
CA ASN A 789 27.38 11.78 48.46
C ASN A 789 26.09 11.11 47.94
N ASN A 790 26.09 10.69 46.68
CA ASN A 790 25.02 10.01 45.96
C ASN A 790 23.72 10.82 45.88
N LYS A 791 23.82 12.15 45.74
CA LYS A 791 22.68 13.05 45.51
C LYS A 791 22.64 13.58 44.07
N PRO A 792 21.46 13.80 43.47
CA PRO A 792 21.34 14.41 42.15
C PRO A 792 22.05 15.77 42.07
N GLU A 793 22.77 16.00 40.98
CA GLU A 793 23.60 17.19 40.74
C GLU A 793 23.29 17.86 39.39
N ARG A 794 23.25 17.11 38.29
CA ARG A 794 23.03 17.61 36.92
C ARG A 794 22.01 16.74 36.19
N MET A 795 21.18 17.32 35.31
CA MET A 795 20.25 16.59 34.43
C MET A 795 20.34 17.11 33.00
N LEU A 796 20.92 16.29 32.12
CA LEU A 796 21.04 16.55 30.68
C LEU A 796 19.89 15.87 29.92
N GLY A 797 19.38 16.51 28.86
CA GLY A 797 18.30 15.93 28.05
C GLY A 797 18.09 16.60 26.69
N THR A 798 17.21 15.98 25.90
CA THR A 798 16.84 16.40 24.55
C THR A 798 15.33 16.54 24.43
N VAL A 799 14.88 17.37 23.48
CA VAL A 799 13.48 17.55 23.13
C VAL A 799 13.36 17.61 21.60
N ARG A 800 12.72 16.64 20.98
CA ARG A 800 12.53 16.62 19.51
C ARG A 800 11.14 17.10 19.16
N ASP A 801 11.03 17.99 18.17
CA ASP A 801 9.72 18.26 17.56
C ASP A 801 9.37 17.09 16.65
N ILE A 802 8.61 16.16 17.20
CA ILE A 802 8.14 15.00 16.47
C ILE A 802 6.84 15.34 15.75
N THR A 803 6.47 16.61 15.57
CA THR A 803 5.24 16.98 14.85
C THR A 803 5.33 16.68 13.37
N GLU A 804 6.41 17.02 12.66
CA GLU A 804 6.59 16.55 11.28
C GLU A 804 6.67 15.02 11.27
N GLU A 805 7.55 14.41 12.06
CA GLU A 805 7.70 12.97 12.11
C GLU A 805 6.41 12.21 12.43
N ARG A 806 5.60 12.68 13.38
CA ARG A 806 4.24 12.19 13.66
C ARG A 806 3.39 12.40 12.43
N THR A 807 3.29 13.62 11.90
CA THR A 807 2.54 13.93 10.67
C THR A 807 3.07 13.17 9.45
N PHE A 808 4.26 12.58 9.50
CA PHE A 808 4.92 11.90 8.38
C PHE A 808 4.81 10.37 8.49
N GLN A 809 4.91 9.83 9.71
CA GLN A 809 4.48 8.50 10.15
C GLN A 809 2.97 8.34 10.17
N GLN A 810 2.24 9.45 10.26
CA GLN A 810 0.79 9.54 10.27
C GLN A 810 0.26 9.98 8.92
N GLN A 811 0.97 10.74 8.08
CA GLN A 811 0.72 10.73 6.63
C GLN A 811 1.10 9.38 6.02
N LEU A 812 1.96 8.61 6.66
CA LEU A 812 2.32 7.28 6.21
C LEU A 812 1.44 6.20 6.83
N LEU A 813 0.98 6.31 8.07
CA LEU A 813 -0.16 5.50 8.50
C LEU A 813 -1.36 5.89 7.66
N GLU A 814 -1.65 7.18 7.41
CA GLU A 814 -2.76 7.61 6.57
C GLU A 814 -2.60 7.27 5.08
N ARG A 815 -1.40 7.04 4.53
CA ARG A 815 -1.20 6.61 3.13
C ARG A 815 -0.90 5.12 2.98
N GLU A 816 -0.32 4.49 3.98
CA GLU A 816 -0.34 3.04 4.13
C GLU A 816 -1.77 2.62 4.49
N GLU A 817 -2.61 3.43 5.13
CA GLU A 817 -4.08 3.30 5.24
C GLU A 817 -4.73 3.62 3.90
N LYS A 818 -4.49 4.79 3.27
CA LYS A 818 -4.96 5.06 1.90
C LYS A 818 -4.14 4.27 0.85
N PHE A 819 -3.73 3.07 1.25
CA PHE A 819 -3.36 1.91 0.47
C PHE A 819 -3.95 0.62 1.08
N ARG A 820 -3.84 0.40 2.40
CA ARG A 820 -4.33 -0.73 3.23
C ARG A 820 -5.84 -0.63 3.43
N LEU A 821 -6.41 0.41 4.05
CA LEU A 821 -7.85 0.73 3.92
C LEU A 821 -8.33 0.65 2.46
N LEU A 822 -7.56 1.11 1.46
CA LEU A 822 -8.00 1.01 0.07
C LEU A 822 -7.97 -0.42 -0.49
N ALA A 823 -7.03 -1.27 -0.08
CA ALA A 823 -6.85 -2.65 -0.55
C ALA A 823 -7.54 -3.70 0.35
N ASP A 824 -7.92 -3.32 1.56
CA ASP A 824 -8.63 -4.13 2.56
C ASP A 824 -10.12 -3.72 2.62
N SER A 825 -10.47 -2.48 2.23
CA SER A 825 -11.83 -2.15 1.75
C SER A 825 -12.06 -2.55 0.29
N MET A 826 -11.07 -3.12 -0.41
CA MET A 826 -11.32 -3.88 -1.65
C MET A 826 -11.82 -5.28 -1.25
N PRO A 827 -13.01 -5.72 -1.72
CA PRO A 827 -13.62 -7.00 -1.34
C PRO A 827 -13.01 -8.19 -2.12
N GLN A 828 -11.69 -8.20 -2.29
CA GLN A 828 -10.95 -9.13 -3.13
C GLN A 828 -9.65 -9.51 -2.42
N HIS A 829 -9.25 -10.78 -2.50
CA HIS A 829 -8.11 -11.32 -1.76
C HIS A 829 -6.81 -11.00 -2.49
N VAL A 830 -6.35 -9.76 -2.38
CA VAL A 830 -5.07 -9.32 -2.93
C VAL A 830 -3.94 -9.99 -2.13
N TRP A 831 -2.93 -10.51 -2.81
CA TRP A 831 -1.74 -11.09 -2.19
C TRP A 831 -0.50 -10.77 -3.00
N THR A 832 0.67 -10.87 -2.38
CA THR A 832 1.94 -10.75 -3.10
C THR A 832 2.90 -11.86 -2.74
N SER A 833 3.77 -12.19 -3.69
CA SER A 833 4.89 -13.10 -3.47
C SER A 833 6.22 -12.44 -3.79
N ASP A 834 7.31 -12.99 -3.27
CA ASP A 834 8.65 -12.71 -3.76
C ASP A 834 8.84 -13.23 -5.22
N PRO A 835 9.94 -12.88 -5.91
CA PRO A 835 10.19 -13.33 -7.29
C PRO A 835 10.18 -14.85 -7.48
N GLN A 836 10.54 -15.60 -6.42
CA GLN A 836 10.64 -17.05 -6.36
C GLN A 836 9.29 -17.72 -6.03
N GLY A 837 8.21 -16.94 -5.86
CA GLY A 837 6.84 -17.43 -5.67
C GLY A 837 6.42 -17.67 -4.22
N ASN A 838 7.18 -17.19 -3.24
CA ASN A 838 6.85 -17.36 -1.82
C ASN A 838 5.98 -16.19 -1.36
N MET A 839 4.76 -16.48 -0.93
CA MET A 839 3.81 -15.45 -0.49
C MET A 839 4.36 -14.70 0.73
N ASN A 840 4.30 -13.37 0.70
CA ASN A 840 4.93 -12.49 1.69
C ASN A 840 4.00 -11.39 2.23
N TYR A 841 2.94 -11.05 1.49
CA TYR A 841 1.81 -10.27 1.98
C TYR A 841 0.53 -10.95 1.51
N PHE A 842 -0.44 -11.01 2.40
CA PHE A 842 -1.83 -11.13 2.04
C PHE A 842 -2.48 -9.84 2.48
N ASN A 843 -3.34 -9.27 1.64
CA ASN A 843 -4.26 -8.27 2.12
C ASN A 843 -5.09 -8.92 3.20
N GLN A 844 -5.57 -8.08 4.09
CA GLN A 844 -6.13 -8.54 5.35
C GLN A 844 -7.28 -9.54 5.03
N SER A 845 -8.09 -9.27 3.99
CA SER A 845 -9.12 -10.15 3.40
C SER A 845 -8.75 -11.62 3.07
N VAL A 846 -7.47 -12.06 3.05
CA VAL A 846 -7.10 -13.48 2.80
C VAL A 846 -6.74 -14.26 4.06
N PHE A 847 -6.17 -13.60 5.06
CA PHE A 847 -6.09 -14.17 6.41
C PHE A 847 -7.52 -14.35 6.95
N ASP A 848 -8.39 -13.40 6.63
CA ASP A 848 -9.83 -13.42 6.74
C ASP A 848 -10.37 -14.74 6.18
N TYR A 849 -10.12 -14.97 4.89
CA TYR A 849 -10.59 -16.14 4.18
C TYR A 849 -10.17 -17.44 4.85
N SER A 850 -8.87 -17.62 5.03
CA SER A 850 -8.35 -18.89 5.54
C SER A 850 -8.55 -19.09 7.04
N GLY A 851 -8.78 -18.00 7.80
CA GLY A 851 -8.69 -17.88 9.25
C GLY A 851 -7.49 -18.59 9.89
N LEU A 852 -6.42 -18.74 9.11
CA LEU A 852 -5.14 -19.23 9.57
C LEU A 852 -4.37 -18.05 10.15
N THR A 853 -3.72 -18.27 11.28
CA THR A 853 -2.65 -17.34 11.69
C THR A 853 -1.64 -17.15 10.58
N LEU A 854 -1.10 -15.93 10.50
CA LEU A 854 0.18 -15.67 9.84
C LEU A 854 1.21 -16.74 10.26
N ASP A 855 1.25 -17.11 11.55
CA ASP A 855 2.07 -18.20 12.07
C ASP A 855 1.79 -19.58 11.42
N GLN A 856 0.53 -19.96 11.21
CA GLN A 856 0.13 -21.22 10.55
C GLN A 856 0.39 -21.18 9.04
N ILE A 857 0.13 -20.06 8.36
CA ILE A 857 0.50 -19.87 6.93
C ILE A 857 2.01 -19.94 6.76
N ASN A 858 2.79 -19.42 7.71
CA ASN A 858 4.24 -19.47 7.70
C ASN A 858 4.80 -20.85 8.12
N ALA A 859 4.10 -21.61 8.96
CA ALA A 859 4.53 -22.94 9.43
C ALA A 859 4.15 -24.09 8.48
N ASP A 860 2.89 -24.14 8.04
CA ASP A 860 2.31 -25.21 7.20
C ASP A 860 2.08 -24.78 5.73
N GLY A 861 2.41 -23.52 5.40
CA GLY A 861 2.38 -22.96 4.04
C GLY A 861 1.00 -22.42 3.60
N TRP A 862 0.99 -21.36 2.80
CA TRP A 862 -0.24 -20.83 2.17
C TRP A 862 -0.97 -21.88 1.31
N ILE A 863 -0.25 -22.87 0.77
CA ILE A 863 -0.83 -23.98 0.02
C ILE A 863 -1.78 -24.85 0.85
N GLN A 864 -1.74 -24.76 2.19
CA GLN A 864 -2.73 -25.40 3.05
C GLN A 864 -4.14 -24.82 2.88
N ILE A 865 -4.24 -23.58 2.39
CA ILE A 865 -5.50 -22.93 2.02
C ILE A 865 -6.08 -23.68 0.81
N VAL A 866 -5.28 -24.05 -0.19
CA VAL A 866 -5.77 -24.83 -1.35
C VAL A 866 -6.26 -26.22 -0.89
N HIS A 867 -7.36 -26.69 -1.48
CA HIS A 867 -7.92 -28.03 -1.24
C HIS A 867 -6.87 -29.13 -1.49
N PRO A 868 -6.70 -30.13 -0.61
CA PRO A 868 -5.64 -31.16 -0.72
C PRO A 868 -5.44 -31.73 -2.13
N ASP A 869 -6.52 -32.15 -2.79
CA ASP A 869 -6.53 -32.70 -4.16
C ASP A 869 -5.96 -31.76 -5.24
N GLU A 870 -5.97 -30.44 -5.01
CA GLU A 870 -5.62 -29.40 -5.99
C GLU A 870 -4.23 -28.81 -5.75
N ARG A 871 -3.59 -29.12 -4.61
CA ARG A 871 -2.29 -28.55 -4.22
C ARG A 871 -1.17 -28.89 -5.20
N GLU A 872 -1.15 -30.12 -5.74
CA GLU A 872 -0.09 -30.58 -6.63
C GLU A 872 -0.13 -29.87 -7.99
N GLU A 873 -1.31 -29.73 -8.60
CA GLU A 873 -1.47 -29.00 -9.87
C GLU A 873 -1.35 -27.49 -9.68
N ASN A 874 -1.82 -26.94 -8.56
CA ASN A 874 -1.61 -25.53 -8.22
C ASN A 874 -0.12 -25.19 -8.09
N LEU A 875 0.64 -25.95 -7.28
CA LEU A 875 2.09 -25.76 -7.14
C LEU A 875 2.82 -25.92 -8.48
N LYS A 876 2.39 -26.86 -9.32
CA LYS A 876 2.94 -27.05 -10.67
C LYS A 876 2.69 -25.84 -11.57
N GLN A 877 1.46 -25.35 -11.71
CA GLN A 877 1.16 -24.17 -12.54
C GLN A 877 1.82 -22.90 -12.00
N TRP A 878 1.91 -22.76 -10.67
CA TRP A 878 2.64 -21.66 -10.03
C TRP A 878 4.13 -21.73 -10.37
N THR A 879 4.74 -22.92 -10.28
CA THR A 879 6.13 -23.17 -10.70
C THR A 879 6.35 -22.90 -12.18
N GLU A 880 5.40 -23.23 -13.06
CA GLU A 880 5.47 -22.93 -14.50
C GLU A 880 5.34 -21.42 -14.78
N ALA A 881 4.51 -20.69 -14.03
CA ALA A 881 4.43 -19.23 -14.09
C ALA A 881 5.74 -18.56 -13.63
N ILE A 882 6.28 -18.95 -12.47
CA ILE A 882 7.56 -18.45 -11.93
C ILE A 882 8.72 -18.66 -12.93
N ASN A 883 8.86 -19.87 -13.47
CA ASN A 883 9.95 -20.21 -14.39
C ASN A 883 9.82 -19.54 -15.78
N SER A 884 8.62 -19.16 -16.20
CA SER A 884 8.38 -18.53 -17.51
C SER A 884 8.19 -17.01 -17.46
N GLY A 885 7.84 -16.47 -16.29
CA GLY A 885 7.51 -15.06 -16.09
C GLY A 885 6.24 -14.60 -16.79
N ASN A 886 5.33 -15.51 -17.13
CA ASN A 886 3.99 -15.21 -17.66
C ASN A 886 2.97 -15.15 -16.52
N ASP A 887 1.88 -14.41 -16.72
CA ASP A 887 0.79 -14.27 -15.75
C ASP A 887 0.26 -15.64 -15.27
N PHE A 888 0.13 -15.80 -13.97
CA PHE A 888 -0.47 -16.97 -13.33
C PHE A 888 -1.99 -16.82 -13.30
N LEU A 889 -2.74 -17.85 -13.70
CA LEU A 889 -4.20 -17.85 -13.64
C LEU A 889 -4.73 -19.26 -13.37
N ILE A 890 -5.41 -19.46 -12.23
CA ILE A 890 -5.99 -20.76 -11.87
C ILE A 890 -7.35 -20.60 -11.17
N GLU A 891 -8.25 -21.57 -11.40
CA GLU A 891 -9.43 -21.80 -10.56
C GLU A 891 -9.16 -22.99 -9.62
N HIS A 892 -9.31 -22.77 -8.32
CA HIS A 892 -9.12 -23.80 -7.28
C HIS A 892 -10.01 -23.51 -6.07
N ARG A 893 -10.15 -24.46 -5.15
CA ARG A 893 -10.93 -24.28 -3.92
C ARG A 893 -10.01 -23.88 -2.78
N PHE A 894 -10.19 -22.67 -2.26
CA PHE A 894 -9.61 -22.30 -0.97
C PHE A 894 -10.50 -22.84 0.16
N ARG A 895 -9.87 -23.45 1.16
CA ARG A 895 -10.43 -23.74 2.46
C ARG A 895 -10.62 -22.41 3.17
N LYS A 896 -11.88 -22.10 3.45
CA LYS A 896 -12.25 -21.00 4.32
C LYS A 896 -12.17 -21.46 5.79
N HIS A 897 -12.16 -20.56 6.77
CA HIS A 897 -11.63 -20.89 8.11
C HIS A 897 -12.34 -22.03 8.86
N ASP A 898 -13.62 -22.26 8.56
CA ASP A 898 -14.50 -23.21 9.24
C ASP A 898 -14.34 -24.64 8.68
N GLY A 899 -13.62 -24.79 7.57
CA GLY A 899 -13.43 -26.03 6.84
C GLY A 899 -14.28 -26.14 5.56
N GLU A 900 -15.14 -25.17 5.23
CA GLU A 900 -15.77 -25.11 3.91
C GLU A 900 -14.71 -24.85 2.82
N TYR A 901 -14.92 -25.40 1.63
CA TYR A 901 -14.04 -25.24 0.48
C TYR A 901 -14.77 -24.55 -0.67
N ARG A 902 -14.26 -23.39 -1.07
CA ARG A 902 -14.95 -22.42 -1.93
C ARG A 902 -14.07 -21.98 -3.10
N TRP A 903 -14.66 -21.89 -4.30
CA TRP A 903 -13.95 -21.63 -5.54
C TRP A 903 -13.38 -20.21 -5.64
N GLN A 904 -12.13 -20.11 -6.05
CA GLN A 904 -11.35 -18.90 -6.10
C GLN A 904 -10.66 -18.76 -7.45
N LEU A 905 -10.87 -17.63 -8.13
CA LEU A 905 -10.14 -17.27 -9.35
C LEU A 905 -8.89 -16.51 -8.95
N SER A 906 -7.73 -17.15 -9.02
CA SER A 906 -6.45 -16.58 -8.61
C SER A 906 -5.64 -16.17 -9.83
N LEU A 907 -5.61 -14.86 -10.09
CA LEU A 907 -4.73 -14.22 -11.06
C LEU A 907 -3.49 -13.70 -10.33
N ALA A 908 -2.30 -13.78 -10.92
CA ALA A 908 -1.15 -12.98 -10.47
C ALA A 908 -0.25 -12.54 -11.63
N ILE A 909 0.13 -11.26 -11.59
CA ILE A 909 0.93 -10.60 -12.62
C ILE A 909 2.32 -10.29 -12.05
N PRO A 910 3.41 -10.70 -12.72
CA PRO A 910 4.76 -10.42 -12.27
C PRO A 910 5.05 -8.93 -12.46
N GLN A 911 5.22 -8.21 -11.36
CA GLN A 911 5.72 -6.84 -11.42
C GLN A 911 7.18 -6.89 -11.84
N ARG A 912 7.57 -6.09 -12.83
CA ARG A 912 8.92 -6.10 -13.38
C ARG A 912 9.62 -4.78 -13.16
N ASP A 913 10.93 -4.85 -12.96
CA ASP A 913 11.80 -3.70 -12.95
C ASP A 913 12.14 -3.19 -14.35
N LYS A 914 12.82 -2.04 -14.39
CA LYS A 914 13.29 -1.38 -15.62
C LYS A 914 14.19 -2.27 -16.50
N ASP A 915 14.90 -3.21 -15.90
CA ASP A 915 15.79 -4.15 -16.56
C ASP A 915 15.10 -5.49 -16.90
N GLY A 916 13.79 -5.57 -16.60
CA GLY A 916 12.89 -6.67 -16.99
C GLY A 916 12.81 -7.83 -16.01
N THR A 917 13.57 -7.79 -14.92
CA THR A 917 13.58 -8.82 -13.86
C THR A 917 12.34 -8.70 -12.97
N ILE A 918 11.89 -9.80 -12.37
CA ILE A 918 10.64 -9.83 -11.59
C ILE A 918 10.93 -9.33 -10.16
N LYS A 919 10.15 -8.34 -9.73
CA LYS A 919 10.14 -7.70 -8.40
C LYS A 919 9.59 -8.59 -7.30
N MET A 920 8.42 -9.12 -7.64
CA MET A 920 7.36 -9.66 -6.80
C MET A 920 6.22 -10.00 -7.75
N TRP A 921 5.35 -10.91 -7.36
CA TRP A 921 4.06 -11.09 -8.03
C TRP A 921 3.00 -10.33 -7.26
N VAL A 922 2.12 -9.62 -7.96
CA VAL A 922 0.89 -9.07 -7.36
C VAL A 922 -0.26 -9.93 -7.85
N GLY A 923 -0.88 -10.63 -6.92
CA GLY A 923 -2.00 -11.52 -7.12
C GLY A 923 -3.30 -10.99 -6.55
N SER A 924 -4.40 -11.51 -7.09
CA SER A 924 -5.75 -11.31 -6.59
C SER A 924 -6.50 -12.63 -6.73
N SER A 925 -6.84 -13.25 -5.60
CA SER A 925 -7.83 -14.31 -5.56
C SER A 925 -9.22 -13.67 -5.40
N THR A 926 -10.14 -14.02 -6.28
CA THR A 926 -11.52 -13.51 -6.26
C THR A 926 -12.42 -14.65 -5.84
N ASP A 927 -13.24 -14.46 -4.79
CA ASP A 927 -14.24 -15.47 -4.45
C ASP A 927 -15.25 -15.58 -5.59
N ILE A 928 -15.07 -16.63 -6.37
CA ILE A 928 -16.00 -17.02 -7.41
C ILE A 928 -16.90 -18.13 -6.90
N GLN A 929 -16.97 -18.45 -5.60
CA GLN A 929 -17.95 -19.40 -5.09
C GLN A 929 -19.37 -18.87 -5.29
N GLU A 930 -19.68 -17.59 -5.09
CA GLU A 930 -21.00 -17.10 -5.50
C GLU A 930 -21.18 -17.21 -7.02
N GLN A 931 -20.15 -16.93 -7.82
CA GLN A 931 -20.22 -17.07 -9.28
C GLN A 931 -20.25 -18.54 -9.75
N LYS A 932 -19.74 -19.51 -8.98
CA LYS A 932 -19.66 -20.95 -9.27
C LYS A 932 -20.82 -21.71 -8.65
N MET A 933 -21.33 -21.29 -7.50
CA MET A 933 -22.65 -21.68 -7.02
C MET A 933 -23.72 -21.08 -7.92
N PHE A 934 -23.59 -19.85 -8.41
CA PHE A 934 -24.50 -19.33 -9.43
C PHE A 934 -24.28 -20.02 -10.77
N THR A 935 -23.06 -20.32 -11.21
CA THR A 935 -22.82 -21.04 -12.47
C THR A 935 -23.28 -22.49 -12.36
N THR A 936 -23.04 -23.19 -11.25
CA THR A 936 -23.46 -24.58 -11.04
C THR A 936 -24.91 -24.70 -10.56
N GLU A 937 -25.53 -23.69 -9.95
CA GLU A 937 -26.97 -23.61 -9.76
C GLU A 937 -27.65 -23.17 -11.06
N LEU A 938 -27.01 -22.38 -11.93
CA LEU A 938 -27.45 -22.09 -13.29
C LEU A 938 -27.24 -23.31 -14.21
N GLU A 939 -26.20 -24.11 -14.07
CA GLU A 939 -25.98 -25.37 -14.79
C GLU A 939 -26.90 -26.45 -14.24
N ASN A 940 -27.13 -26.55 -12.93
CA ASN A 940 -28.17 -27.42 -12.37
C ASN A 940 -29.56 -26.93 -12.76
N LYS A 941 -29.84 -25.62 -12.84
CA LYS A 941 -31.09 -25.08 -13.38
C LYS A 941 -31.18 -25.28 -14.89
N VAL A 942 -30.11 -25.18 -15.66
CA VAL A 942 -30.08 -25.41 -17.12
C VAL A 942 -30.15 -26.89 -17.43
N GLN A 943 -29.56 -27.76 -16.62
CA GLN A 943 -29.65 -29.23 -16.73
C GLN A 943 -31.01 -29.71 -16.25
N LEU A 944 -31.54 -29.21 -15.12
CA LEU A 944 -32.91 -29.46 -14.68
C LEU A 944 -33.92 -28.91 -15.68
N ARG A 945 -33.72 -27.70 -16.23
CA ARG A 945 -34.55 -27.16 -17.32
C ARG A 945 -34.37 -27.92 -18.62
N THR A 946 -33.19 -28.42 -18.94
CA THR A 946 -32.94 -29.24 -20.14
C THR A 946 -33.58 -30.61 -19.99
N SER A 947 -33.54 -31.22 -18.82
CA SER A 947 -34.28 -32.45 -18.51
C SER A 947 -35.80 -32.21 -18.43
N GLU A 948 -36.26 -31.08 -17.88
CA GLU A 948 -37.67 -30.67 -17.96
C GLU A 948 -38.10 -30.43 -19.41
N LEU A 949 -37.27 -29.81 -20.25
CA LEU A 949 -37.56 -29.49 -21.66
C LEU A 949 -37.49 -30.75 -22.53
N GLN A 950 -36.53 -31.65 -22.28
CA GLN A 950 -36.47 -32.98 -22.90
C GLN A 950 -37.68 -33.82 -22.50
N GLN A 951 -38.04 -33.84 -21.21
CA GLN A 951 -39.24 -34.54 -20.74
C GLN A 951 -40.51 -33.93 -21.35
N LYS A 952 -40.65 -32.60 -21.34
CA LYS A 952 -41.77 -31.89 -22.00
C LYS A 952 -41.80 -32.14 -23.52
N ASN A 953 -40.65 -32.22 -24.20
CA ASN A 953 -40.60 -32.58 -25.62
C ASN A 953 -41.05 -34.03 -25.84
N ILE A 954 -40.57 -34.99 -25.05
CA ILE A 954 -41.00 -36.40 -25.11
C ILE A 954 -42.50 -36.52 -24.85
N ASP A 955 -43.03 -35.78 -23.87
CA ASP A 955 -44.46 -35.74 -23.55
C ASP A 955 -45.28 -35.06 -24.65
N LEU A 956 -44.77 -34.00 -25.29
CA LEU A 956 -45.39 -33.33 -26.44
C LEU A 956 -45.36 -34.20 -27.71
N GLU A 957 -44.25 -34.87 -28.02
CA GLU A 957 -44.15 -35.83 -29.12
C GLU A 957 -45.14 -36.98 -28.94
N LYS A 958 -45.20 -37.54 -27.72
CA LYS A 958 -46.17 -38.58 -27.36
C LYS A 958 -47.61 -38.07 -27.50
N MET A 959 -47.92 -36.88 -26.97
CA MET A 959 -49.26 -36.29 -27.03
C MET A 959 -49.69 -35.98 -28.47
N ASN A 960 -48.78 -35.48 -29.31
CA ASN A 960 -49.01 -35.29 -30.75
C ASN A 960 -49.29 -36.62 -31.46
N LYS A 961 -48.53 -37.68 -31.15
CA LYS A 961 -48.72 -39.02 -31.72
C LYS A 961 -50.03 -39.68 -31.29
N GLU A 962 -50.43 -39.50 -30.03
CA GLU A 962 -51.73 -39.93 -29.51
C GLU A 962 -52.88 -39.15 -30.17
N LEU A 963 -52.75 -37.83 -30.34
CA LEU A 963 -53.75 -36.98 -31.02
C LEU A 963 -53.92 -37.36 -32.51
N GLN A 964 -52.81 -37.57 -33.23
CA GLN A 964 -52.83 -38.05 -34.62
C GLN A 964 -53.51 -39.43 -34.74
N SER A 965 -53.21 -40.35 -33.81
CA SER A 965 -53.82 -41.67 -33.76
C SER A 965 -55.33 -41.58 -33.50
N PHE A 966 -55.75 -40.69 -32.59
CA PHE A 966 -57.16 -40.43 -32.29
C PHE A 966 -57.92 -39.85 -33.50
N VAL A 967 -57.34 -38.88 -34.21
CA VAL A 967 -57.92 -38.31 -35.44
C VAL A 967 -58.09 -39.38 -36.52
N TYR A 968 -57.10 -40.27 -36.69
CA TYR A 968 -57.17 -41.35 -37.67
C TYR A 968 -58.26 -42.38 -37.36
N ILE A 969 -58.30 -42.90 -36.12
CA ILE A 969 -59.31 -43.90 -35.70
C ILE A 969 -60.71 -43.31 -35.77
N SER A 970 -60.92 -42.10 -35.23
CA SER A 970 -62.22 -41.43 -35.25
C SER A 970 -62.73 -41.20 -36.68
N SER A 971 -61.82 -40.85 -37.60
CA SER A 971 -62.17 -40.62 -39.01
C SER A 971 -62.57 -41.91 -39.73
N HIS A 972 -61.85 -43.01 -39.49
CA HIS A 972 -62.20 -44.33 -40.04
C HIS A 972 -63.58 -44.80 -39.54
N ASP A 973 -63.81 -44.73 -38.24
CA ASP A 973 -65.03 -45.26 -37.61
C ASP A 973 -66.27 -44.40 -37.92
N LEU A 974 -66.09 -43.13 -38.34
CA LEU A 974 -67.15 -42.29 -38.90
C LEU A 974 -67.45 -42.59 -40.38
N GLN A 975 -66.48 -43.04 -41.18
CA GLN A 975 -66.70 -43.37 -42.60
C GLN A 975 -67.55 -44.63 -42.80
N GLU A 976 -67.40 -45.65 -41.95
CA GLU A 976 -68.09 -46.94 -42.10
C GLU A 976 -69.63 -46.86 -41.99
N PRO A 977 -70.24 -46.19 -40.98
CA PRO A 977 -71.69 -45.97 -40.92
C PRO A 977 -72.17 -45.01 -42.02
N LEU A 978 -71.36 -44.03 -42.40
CA LEU A 978 -71.69 -43.06 -43.45
C LEU A 978 -71.84 -43.72 -44.82
N ARG A 979 -70.90 -44.62 -45.16
CA ARG A 979 -70.95 -45.47 -46.36
C ARG A 979 -72.18 -46.38 -46.37
N LYS A 980 -72.59 -46.91 -45.21
CA LYS A 980 -73.84 -47.69 -45.08
C LYS A 980 -75.07 -46.81 -45.36
N ILE A 981 -75.15 -45.60 -44.80
CA ILE A 981 -76.24 -44.65 -45.05
C ILE A 981 -76.35 -44.32 -46.55
N GLN A 982 -75.23 -44.00 -47.21
CA GLN A 982 -75.20 -43.77 -48.66
C GLN A 982 -75.69 -45.01 -49.43
N THR A 983 -75.13 -46.19 -49.15
CA THR A 983 -75.45 -47.44 -49.85
C THR A 983 -76.95 -47.77 -49.78
N PHE A 984 -77.55 -47.70 -48.59
CA PHE A 984 -78.98 -47.95 -48.43
C PHE A 984 -79.84 -46.84 -49.05
N SER A 985 -79.43 -45.57 -48.97
CA SER A 985 -80.17 -44.47 -49.57
C SER A 985 -80.17 -44.53 -51.11
N SER A 986 -79.05 -44.87 -51.74
CA SER A 986 -78.97 -45.08 -53.18
C SER A 986 -79.82 -46.26 -53.61
N ARG A 987 -79.70 -47.41 -52.92
CA ARG A 987 -80.49 -48.60 -53.24
C ARG A 987 -82.00 -48.36 -53.11
N ILE A 988 -82.46 -47.62 -52.09
CA ILE A 988 -83.87 -47.25 -51.93
C ILE A 988 -84.33 -46.28 -53.03
N LEU A 989 -83.50 -45.29 -53.38
CA LEU A 989 -83.79 -44.38 -54.50
C LEU A 989 -83.77 -45.08 -55.86
N GLU A 990 -82.97 -46.14 -56.05
CA GLU A 990 -82.93 -46.93 -57.28
C GLU A 990 -84.13 -47.88 -57.39
N THR A 991 -84.45 -48.65 -56.34
CA THR A 991 -85.49 -49.69 -56.43
C THR A 991 -86.90 -49.16 -56.21
N GLU A 992 -87.09 -48.13 -55.38
CA GLU A 992 -88.43 -47.63 -54.99
C GLU A 992 -88.75 -46.23 -55.53
N TYR A 993 -87.95 -45.66 -56.44
CA TYR A 993 -88.10 -44.28 -56.93
C TYR A 993 -89.55 -43.90 -57.24
N ASN A 994 -90.25 -44.77 -57.97
CA ASN A 994 -91.59 -44.52 -58.49
C ASN A 994 -92.71 -44.73 -57.44
N HIS A 995 -92.41 -45.39 -56.32
CA HIS A 995 -93.33 -45.58 -55.19
C HIS A 995 -93.12 -44.53 -54.09
N LEU A 996 -91.97 -43.86 -54.07
CA LEU A 996 -91.67 -42.76 -53.16
C LEU A 996 -92.41 -41.48 -53.59
N SER A 997 -93.04 -40.80 -52.62
CA SER A 997 -93.55 -39.43 -52.82
C SER A 997 -92.41 -38.45 -53.12
N ASP A 998 -92.69 -37.35 -53.80
CA ASP A 998 -91.64 -36.41 -54.21
C ASP A 998 -90.95 -35.71 -53.02
N ASN A 999 -91.65 -35.56 -51.90
CA ASN A 999 -91.02 -35.18 -50.63
C ASN A 999 -90.05 -36.28 -50.14
N ALA A 1000 -90.44 -37.56 -50.17
CA ALA A 1000 -89.55 -38.66 -49.77
C ALA A 1000 -88.32 -38.75 -50.68
N LYS A 1001 -88.48 -38.64 -52.01
CA LYS A 1001 -87.35 -38.52 -52.96
C LYS A 1001 -86.41 -37.37 -52.56
N ARG A 1002 -86.96 -36.17 -52.37
CA ARG A 1002 -86.21 -34.97 -51.96
C ARG A 1002 -85.51 -35.16 -50.60
N HIS A 1003 -86.11 -35.86 -49.65
CA HIS A 1003 -85.46 -36.19 -48.37
C HIS A 1003 -84.30 -37.17 -48.55
N PHE A 1004 -84.45 -38.25 -49.32
CA PHE A 1004 -83.35 -39.17 -49.60
C PHE A 1004 -82.20 -38.51 -50.38
N SER A 1005 -82.47 -37.69 -51.40
CA SER A 1005 -81.43 -36.94 -52.11
C SER A 1005 -80.72 -35.93 -51.20
N ARG A 1006 -81.44 -35.23 -50.30
CA ARG A 1006 -80.80 -34.38 -49.28
C ARG A 1006 -79.97 -35.18 -48.29
N MET A 1007 -80.36 -36.43 -47.97
CA MET A 1007 -79.60 -37.33 -47.12
C MET A 1007 -78.31 -37.81 -47.79
N GLN A 1008 -78.36 -38.25 -49.06
CA GLN A 1008 -77.17 -38.57 -49.86
C GLN A 1008 -76.21 -37.38 -49.95
N ASN A 1009 -76.71 -36.20 -50.34
CA ASN A 1009 -75.88 -35.00 -50.49
C ASN A 1009 -75.25 -34.56 -49.17
N SER A 1010 -75.95 -34.77 -48.04
CA SER A 1010 -75.40 -34.50 -46.71
C SER A 1010 -74.34 -35.54 -46.29
N ALA A 1011 -74.57 -36.82 -46.62
CA ALA A 1011 -73.64 -37.90 -46.32
C ALA A 1011 -72.36 -37.82 -47.15
N HIS A 1012 -72.46 -37.56 -48.45
CA HIS A 1012 -71.30 -37.34 -49.32
C HIS A 1012 -70.51 -36.08 -48.91
N ARG A 1013 -71.19 -34.98 -48.56
CA ARG A 1013 -70.54 -33.79 -47.99
C ARG A 1013 -69.77 -34.11 -46.70
N MET A 1014 -70.31 -34.97 -45.83
CA MET A 1014 -69.63 -35.42 -44.61
C MET A 1014 -68.44 -36.34 -44.91
N GLN A 1015 -68.53 -37.19 -45.93
CA GLN A 1015 -67.43 -38.07 -46.36
C GLN A 1015 -66.24 -37.22 -46.83
N ASN A 1016 -66.49 -36.22 -47.68
CA ASN A 1016 -65.46 -35.36 -48.22
C ASN A 1016 -64.84 -34.49 -47.10
N LEU A 1017 -65.64 -34.00 -46.15
CA LEU A 1017 -65.13 -33.31 -44.94
C LEU A 1017 -64.17 -34.17 -44.10
N ILE A 1018 -64.46 -35.47 -43.92
CA ILE A 1018 -63.59 -36.39 -43.19
C ILE A 1018 -62.31 -36.67 -44.01
N GLN A 1019 -62.43 -36.82 -45.33
CA GLN A 1019 -61.29 -37.09 -46.21
C GLN A 1019 -60.32 -35.91 -46.30
N ASP A 1020 -60.84 -34.68 -46.42
CA ASP A 1020 -60.07 -33.43 -46.33
C ASP A 1020 -59.34 -33.30 -44.98
N LEU A 1021 -60.01 -33.64 -43.87
CA LEU A 1021 -59.43 -33.60 -42.53
C LEU A 1021 -58.28 -34.62 -42.36
N ILE A 1022 -58.42 -35.83 -42.92
CA ILE A 1022 -57.33 -36.81 -42.99
C ILE A 1022 -56.16 -36.28 -43.82
N ALA A 1023 -56.43 -35.64 -44.97
CA ALA A 1023 -55.39 -35.08 -45.84
C ALA A 1023 -54.61 -33.95 -45.15
N TYR A 1024 -55.30 -33.05 -44.47
CA TYR A 1024 -54.71 -31.98 -43.65
C TYR A 1024 -53.88 -32.52 -42.46
N SER A 1025 -54.33 -33.64 -41.84
CA SER A 1025 -53.57 -34.27 -40.76
C SER A 1025 -52.34 -35.05 -41.22
N ARG A 1026 -52.28 -35.49 -42.48
CA ARG A 1026 -51.21 -36.37 -43.01
C ARG A 1026 -50.08 -35.62 -43.74
N THR A 1027 -50.27 -34.35 -44.09
CA THR A 1027 -49.36 -33.59 -44.97
C THR A 1027 -47.90 -33.56 -44.48
N THR A 1028 -47.70 -33.64 -43.16
CA THR A 1028 -46.39 -33.60 -42.48
C THR A 1028 -45.69 -34.96 -42.31
N ILE A 1029 -46.28 -36.09 -42.76
CA ILE A 1029 -45.84 -37.45 -42.33
C ILE A 1029 -45.42 -38.36 -43.50
N GLN A 1030 -45.75 -38.02 -44.75
CA GLN A 1030 -45.51 -38.91 -45.88
C GLN A 1030 -44.04 -38.86 -46.34
N GLU A 1031 -43.40 -40.02 -46.53
CA GLU A 1031 -42.00 -40.16 -47.03
C GLU A 1031 -41.87 -39.82 -48.53
N SER A 1032 -42.51 -38.74 -48.97
CA SER A 1032 -42.42 -38.22 -50.32
C SER A 1032 -41.18 -37.35 -50.45
N LYS A 1033 -40.34 -37.63 -51.45
CA LYS A 1033 -39.14 -36.84 -51.71
C LYS A 1033 -39.48 -35.55 -52.42
N PHE A 1034 -38.67 -34.53 -52.16
CA PHE A 1034 -38.58 -33.36 -53.03
C PHE A 1034 -37.85 -33.79 -54.31
N GLU A 1035 -38.45 -33.45 -55.45
CA GLU A 1035 -37.98 -33.75 -56.79
C GLU A 1035 -38.01 -32.45 -57.58
N ASN A 1036 -36.96 -32.16 -58.35
CA ASN A 1036 -36.95 -31.00 -59.24
C ASN A 1036 -37.73 -31.35 -60.50
N VAL A 1037 -38.88 -30.71 -60.70
CA VAL A 1037 -39.88 -31.06 -61.72
C VAL A 1037 -40.29 -29.80 -62.49
N ASP A 1038 -40.47 -29.93 -63.81
CA ASP A 1038 -41.07 -28.88 -64.63
C ASP A 1038 -42.55 -28.71 -64.24
N LEU A 1039 -42.92 -27.49 -63.85
CA LEU A 1039 -44.27 -27.15 -63.45
C LEU A 1039 -45.31 -27.44 -64.55
N LEU A 1040 -44.90 -27.52 -65.82
CA LEU A 1040 -45.72 -27.97 -66.94
C LEU A 1040 -46.26 -29.39 -66.74
N GLU A 1041 -45.42 -30.35 -66.32
CA GLU A 1041 -45.84 -31.75 -66.12
C GLU A 1041 -46.90 -31.86 -65.01
N VAL A 1042 -46.74 -31.07 -63.93
CA VAL A 1042 -47.71 -31.00 -62.84
C VAL A 1042 -49.05 -30.41 -63.29
N ILE A 1043 -49.01 -29.41 -64.18
CA ILE A 1043 -50.21 -28.73 -64.69
C ILE A 1043 -50.93 -29.58 -65.75
N ASP A 1044 -50.20 -30.26 -66.65
CA ASP A 1044 -50.80 -31.06 -67.72
C ASP A 1044 -51.49 -32.33 -67.17
N ASP A 1045 -50.93 -33.00 -66.16
CA ASP A 1045 -51.61 -34.08 -65.43
C ASP A 1045 -52.95 -33.60 -64.79
N ILE A 1046 -53.01 -32.34 -64.34
CA ILE A 1046 -54.23 -31.75 -63.79
C ILE A 1046 -55.22 -31.35 -64.90
N LYS A 1047 -54.74 -30.94 -66.09
CA LYS A 1047 -55.61 -30.74 -67.27
C LYS A 1047 -56.25 -32.05 -67.72
N GLU A 1048 -55.53 -33.16 -67.73
CA GLU A 1048 -56.11 -34.47 -68.05
C GLU A 1048 -57.13 -34.88 -66.97
N THR A 1049 -56.77 -34.74 -65.69
CA THR A 1049 -57.63 -35.08 -64.54
C THR A 1049 -58.94 -34.27 -64.51
N LEU A 1050 -58.91 -32.98 -64.89
CA LEU A 1050 -60.07 -32.08 -64.89
C LEU A 1050 -60.67 -31.85 -66.28
N SER A 1051 -60.30 -32.64 -67.29
CA SER A 1051 -60.68 -32.45 -68.70
C SER A 1051 -62.19 -32.25 -68.91
N GLU A 1052 -63.03 -33.11 -68.35
CA GLU A 1052 -64.49 -32.96 -68.43
C GLU A 1052 -65.02 -31.67 -67.76
N GLU A 1053 -64.42 -31.22 -66.65
CA GLU A 1053 -64.82 -29.99 -65.96
C GLU A 1053 -64.36 -28.73 -66.74
N LEU A 1054 -63.19 -28.78 -67.36
CA LEU A 1054 -62.63 -27.70 -68.17
C LEU A 1054 -63.42 -27.51 -69.48
N GLU A 1055 -63.80 -28.60 -70.16
CA GLU A 1055 -64.65 -28.54 -71.36
C GLU A 1055 -66.07 -28.05 -71.03
N GLN A 1056 -66.69 -28.55 -69.94
CA GLN A 1056 -68.06 -28.17 -69.57
C GLN A 1056 -68.23 -26.70 -69.16
N ASN A 1057 -67.15 -26.02 -68.77
CA ASN A 1057 -67.18 -24.63 -68.30
C ASN A 1057 -66.40 -23.66 -69.23
N GLU A 1058 -66.10 -24.06 -70.46
CA GLU A 1058 -65.39 -23.29 -71.49
C GLU A 1058 -64.09 -22.60 -70.99
N VAL A 1059 -63.29 -23.32 -70.20
CA VAL A 1059 -62.17 -22.75 -69.45
C VAL A 1059 -60.92 -22.58 -70.33
N THR A 1060 -60.37 -21.35 -70.35
CA THR A 1060 -59.11 -21.03 -71.03
C THR A 1060 -57.96 -20.96 -70.01
N LEU A 1061 -56.98 -21.85 -70.15
CA LEU A 1061 -55.77 -21.90 -69.31
C LEU A 1061 -54.56 -21.33 -70.05
N ASN A 1062 -54.16 -20.11 -69.70
CA ASN A 1062 -52.97 -19.43 -70.24
C ASN A 1062 -51.75 -19.69 -69.33
N LEU A 1063 -50.66 -20.23 -69.90
CA LEU A 1063 -49.39 -20.42 -69.19
C LEU A 1063 -48.33 -19.45 -69.74
N HIS A 1064 -47.72 -18.64 -68.86
CA HIS A 1064 -46.75 -17.60 -69.21
C HIS A 1064 -45.49 -17.74 -68.34
N ASN A 1065 -44.33 -18.07 -68.92
CA ASN A 1065 -43.12 -18.45 -68.18
C ASN A 1065 -43.32 -19.68 -67.26
N ILE A 1066 -42.54 -20.73 -67.49
CA ILE A 1066 -42.61 -21.98 -66.72
C ILE A 1066 -41.19 -22.30 -66.23
N CYS A 1067 -41.13 -22.86 -65.03
CA CYS A 1067 -39.93 -23.03 -64.23
C CYS A 1067 -39.81 -24.47 -63.75
N GLU A 1068 -38.57 -24.95 -63.60
CA GLU A 1068 -38.28 -26.11 -62.76
C GLU A 1068 -38.42 -25.70 -61.29
N VAL A 1069 -39.08 -26.52 -60.47
CA VAL A 1069 -39.26 -26.27 -59.03
C VAL A 1069 -38.97 -27.53 -58.23
N ASN A 1070 -38.26 -27.39 -57.12
CA ASN A 1070 -37.94 -28.48 -56.20
C ASN A 1070 -39.13 -28.72 -55.25
N ILE A 1071 -40.01 -29.67 -55.59
CA ILE A 1071 -41.33 -29.85 -54.98
C ILE A 1071 -41.64 -31.32 -54.71
N ILE A 1072 -42.66 -31.59 -53.90
CA ILE A 1072 -43.30 -32.91 -53.81
C ILE A 1072 -44.45 -32.94 -54.85
N PRO A 1073 -44.32 -33.66 -55.99
CA PRO A 1073 -45.26 -33.48 -57.11
C PRO A 1073 -46.70 -33.84 -56.77
N VAL A 1074 -46.91 -34.86 -55.92
CA VAL A 1074 -48.25 -35.28 -55.45
C VAL A 1074 -48.92 -34.18 -54.61
N GLN A 1075 -48.15 -33.43 -53.81
CA GLN A 1075 -48.70 -32.32 -53.03
C GLN A 1075 -48.99 -31.10 -53.93
N PHE A 1076 -48.14 -30.81 -54.91
CA PHE A 1076 -48.39 -29.70 -55.84
C PHE A 1076 -49.55 -29.96 -56.80
N LYS A 1077 -49.78 -31.21 -57.22
CA LYS A 1077 -51.01 -31.61 -57.92
C LYS A 1077 -52.27 -31.28 -57.09
N GLN A 1078 -52.24 -31.53 -55.77
CA GLN A 1078 -53.34 -31.14 -54.87
C GLN A 1078 -53.50 -29.62 -54.76
N VAL A 1079 -52.41 -28.84 -54.83
CA VAL A 1079 -52.46 -27.37 -54.82
C VAL A 1079 -53.16 -26.84 -56.08
N PHE A 1080 -52.70 -27.21 -57.28
CA PHE A 1080 -53.32 -26.75 -58.53
C PHE A 1080 -54.75 -27.25 -58.70
N HIS A 1081 -55.04 -28.51 -58.33
CA HIS A 1081 -56.41 -29.03 -58.29
C HIS A 1081 -57.32 -28.13 -57.42
N ASN A 1082 -56.87 -27.77 -56.22
CA ASN A 1082 -57.67 -26.94 -55.30
C ASN A 1082 -57.85 -25.49 -55.79
N LEU A 1083 -56.89 -24.92 -56.52
CA LEU A 1083 -57.02 -23.58 -57.10
C LEU A 1083 -57.90 -23.58 -58.35
N ILE A 1084 -57.69 -24.51 -59.29
CA ILE A 1084 -58.45 -24.62 -60.54
C ILE A 1084 -59.91 -25.00 -60.26
N SER A 1085 -60.17 -26.02 -59.42
CA SER A 1085 -61.55 -26.42 -59.09
C SER A 1085 -62.32 -25.31 -58.33
N ASN A 1086 -61.64 -24.50 -57.50
CA ASN A 1086 -62.26 -23.30 -56.94
C ASN A 1086 -62.55 -22.24 -58.01
N SER A 1087 -61.63 -22.01 -58.96
CA SER A 1087 -61.81 -21.06 -60.07
C SER A 1087 -63.03 -21.42 -60.93
N ILE A 1088 -63.16 -22.70 -61.31
CA ILE A 1088 -64.32 -23.25 -62.04
C ILE A 1088 -65.62 -23.00 -61.25
N LYS A 1089 -65.63 -23.38 -59.98
CA LYS A 1089 -66.81 -23.26 -59.12
C LYS A 1089 -67.22 -21.80 -58.84
N PHE A 1090 -66.27 -20.87 -58.87
CA PHE A 1090 -66.48 -19.43 -58.62
C PHE A 1090 -66.43 -18.60 -59.92
N ALA A 1091 -66.63 -19.22 -61.08
CA ALA A 1091 -66.76 -18.56 -62.37
C ALA A 1091 -67.99 -17.62 -62.44
N LYS A 1092 -67.92 -16.64 -63.36
CA LYS A 1092 -69.05 -15.75 -63.68
C LYS A 1092 -69.95 -16.39 -64.75
N THR A 1093 -71.26 -16.34 -64.57
CA THR A 1093 -72.22 -17.08 -65.42
C THR A 1093 -72.32 -16.58 -66.88
N ASP A 1094 -71.93 -15.33 -67.15
CA ASP A 1094 -72.02 -14.68 -68.47
C ASP A 1094 -70.64 -14.37 -69.12
N HIS A 1095 -69.54 -14.93 -68.59
CA HIS A 1095 -68.19 -14.71 -69.11
C HIS A 1095 -67.36 -16.00 -69.13
N PRO A 1096 -66.54 -16.25 -70.19
CA PRO A 1096 -65.64 -17.41 -70.21
C PRO A 1096 -64.59 -17.29 -69.10
N LEU A 1097 -64.34 -18.40 -68.40
CA LEU A 1097 -63.35 -18.46 -67.34
C LEU A 1097 -61.95 -18.46 -67.96
N VAL A 1098 -61.13 -17.48 -67.58
CA VAL A 1098 -59.71 -17.41 -67.93
C VAL A 1098 -58.91 -17.57 -66.66
N ILE A 1099 -57.99 -18.54 -66.69
CA ILE A 1099 -57.02 -18.79 -65.63
C ILE A 1099 -55.63 -18.55 -66.22
N GLU A 1100 -54.87 -17.67 -65.59
CA GLU A 1100 -53.49 -17.36 -65.98
C GLU A 1100 -52.53 -17.85 -64.90
N ILE A 1101 -51.56 -18.68 -65.29
CA ILE A 1101 -50.51 -19.18 -64.39
C ILE A 1101 -49.17 -18.70 -64.95
N ASN A 1102 -48.39 -18.03 -64.10
CA ASN A 1102 -47.09 -17.48 -64.47
C ASN A 1102 -46.02 -17.82 -63.43
N CYS A 1103 -44.84 -18.27 -63.86
CA CYS A 1103 -43.72 -18.52 -62.96
C CYS A 1103 -42.47 -17.71 -63.33
N ASP A 1104 -41.99 -16.88 -62.39
CA ASP A 1104 -40.73 -16.15 -62.51
C ASP A 1104 -39.81 -16.43 -61.30
N GLU A 1105 -38.48 -16.37 -61.48
CA GLU A 1105 -37.53 -16.40 -60.35
C GLU A 1105 -37.31 -14.97 -59.81
N VAL A 1106 -37.53 -14.78 -58.51
CA VAL A 1106 -37.44 -13.48 -57.82
C VAL A 1106 -36.50 -13.54 -56.60
N ASP A 1107 -36.01 -12.38 -56.18
CA ASP A 1107 -35.18 -12.23 -54.99
C ASP A 1107 -36.06 -11.91 -53.78
N GLY A 1108 -35.83 -12.54 -52.63
CA GLY A 1108 -36.54 -12.22 -51.38
C GLY A 1108 -36.46 -10.73 -50.99
N GLN A 1109 -35.39 -10.01 -51.38
CA GLN A 1109 -35.27 -8.58 -51.18
C GLN A 1109 -36.16 -7.75 -52.13
N SER A 1110 -36.43 -8.19 -53.36
CA SER A 1110 -37.19 -7.41 -54.35
C SER A 1110 -38.71 -7.54 -54.22
N THR A 1111 -39.20 -8.61 -53.59
CA THR A 1111 -40.65 -8.80 -53.31
C THR A 1111 -41.23 -7.83 -52.27
N GLY A 1112 -40.40 -7.29 -51.38
CA GLY A 1112 -40.81 -6.40 -50.29
C GLY A 1112 -41.59 -7.08 -49.14
N MET A 1113 -41.84 -8.39 -49.17
CA MET A 1113 -42.60 -9.09 -48.13
C MET A 1113 -41.76 -9.32 -46.85
N PRO A 1114 -42.22 -8.91 -45.65
CA PRO A 1114 -41.48 -9.14 -44.40
C PRO A 1114 -41.29 -10.61 -44.02
N SER A 1115 -42.11 -11.51 -44.59
CA SER A 1115 -42.07 -12.96 -44.34
C SER A 1115 -41.04 -13.72 -45.17
N LEU A 1116 -40.50 -13.11 -46.23
CA LEU A 1116 -39.52 -13.76 -47.12
C LEU A 1116 -38.08 -13.42 -46.69
N SER A 1117 -37.18 -14.39 -46.83
CA SER A 1117 -35.78 -14.22 -46.47
C SER A 1117 -35.06 -13.39 -47.53
N LYS A 1118 -34.64 -12.17 -47.19
CA LYS A 1118 -33.96 -11.20 -48.08
C LYS A 1118 -32.66 -11.68 -48.73
N ASN A 1119 -32.17 -12.87 -48.37
CA ASN A 1119 -30.94 -13.48 -48.90
C ASN A 1119 -31.21 -14.83 -49.61
N LYS A 1120 -32.49 -15.22 -49.82
CA LYS A 1120 -32.89 -16.39 -50.61
C LYS A 1120 -33.52 -15.93 -51.93
N ARG A 1121 -33.34 -16.72 -52.99
CA ARG A 1121 -34.14 -16.63 -54.22
C ARG A 1121 -35.39 -17.51 -54.08
N TYR A 1122 -36.46 -17.11 -54.75
CA TYR A 1122 -37.76 -17.77 -54.71
C TYR A 1122 -38.33 -17.93 -56.13
N CYS A 1123 -38.84 -19.10 -56.42
CA CYS A 1123 -39.77 -19.36 -57.50
C CYS A 1123 -41.13 -18.73 -57.13
N HIS A 1124 -41.53 -17.67 -57.85
CA HIS A 1124 -42.81 -16.99 -57.67
C HIS A 1124 -43.81 -17.51 -58.71
N ILE A 1125 -44.69 -18.40 -58.28
CA ILE A 1125 -45.83 -18.89 -59.06
C ILE A 1125 -47.02 -17.98 -58.76
N LYS A 1126 -47.44 -17.21 -59.75
CA LYS A 1126 -48.64 -16.38 -59.70
C LYS A 1126 -49.78 -17.06 -60.43
N PHE A 1127 -50.84 -17.39 -59.71
CA PHE A 1127 -52.09 -17.94 -60.25
C PHE A 1127 -53.17 -16.86 -60.21
N THR A 1128 -53.85 -16.60 -61.34
CA THR A 1128 -54.90 -15.57 -61.45
C THR A 1128 -56.15 -16.15 -62.10
N ASP A 1129 -57.33 -15.89 -61.53
CA ASP A 1129 -58.63 -16.22 -62.11
C ASP A 1129 -59.47 -14.95 -62.37
N ASN A 1130 -60.35 -14.98 -63.37
CA ASN A 1130 -61.29 -13.89 -63.69
C ASN A 1130 -62.72 -14.11 -63.11
N GLY A 1131 -62.87 -14.92 -62.06
CA GLY A 1131 -64.14 -15.30 -61.43
C GLY A 1131 -64.79 -14.20 -60.59
N ILE A 1132 -65.64 -14.56 -59.63
CA ILE A 1132 -66.34 -13.59 -58.76
C ILE A 1132 -65.43 -12.88 -57.74
N GLY A 1133 -64.23 -13.40 -57.48
CA GLY A 1133 -63.32 -12.88 -56.46
C GLY A 1133 -63.91 -12.89 -55.04
N PHE A 1134 -63.30 -12.11 -54.15
CA PHE A 1134 -63.76 -11.93 -52.76
C PHE A 1134 -63.34 -10.55 -52.23
N GLU A 1135 -63.77 -10.19 -51.01
CA GLU A 1135 -63.42 -8.90 -50.40
C GLU A 1135 -62.03 -8.95 -49.73
N PRO A 1136 -61.17 -7.91 -49.89
CA PRO A 1136 -59.80 -7.90 -49.35
C PRO A 1136 -59.67 -8.17 -47.84
N GLN A 1137 -60.72 -7.90 -47.05
CA GLN A 1137 -60.74 -8.20 -45.60
C GLN A 1137 -60.67 -9.70 -45.25
N TYR A 1138 -60.74 -10.58 -46.26
CA TYR A 1138 -60.61 -12.03 -46.11
C TYR A 1138 -59.28 -12.60 -46.61
N ASN A 1139 -58.37 -11.80 -47.18
CA ASN A 1139 -57.09 -12.25 -47.78
C ASN A 1139 -56.31 -13.27 -46.92
N GLU A 1140 -56.21 -13.05 -45.61
CA GLU A 1140 -55.56 -13.99 -44.68
C GLU A 1140 -56.50 -15.12 -44.20
N LYS A 1141 -57.80 -14.81 -44.05
CA LYS A 1141 -58.80 -15.67 -43.41
C LYS A 1141 -59.27 -16.83 -44.27
N ILE A 1142 -59.20 -16.71 -45.60
CA ILE A 1142 -59.58 -17.83 -46.49
C ILE A 1142 -58.75 -19.10 -46.30
N PHE A 1143 -57.60 -18.99 -45.62
CA PHE A 1143 -56.72 -20.10 -45.26
C PHE A 1143 -57.04 -20.73 -43.89
N GLU A 1144 -58.03 -20.23 -43.14
CA GLU A 1144 -58.49 -20.84 -41.88
C GLU A 1144 -59.33 -22.10 -42.13
N VAL A 1145 -59.14 -23.13 -41.30
CA VAL A 1145 -59.84 -24.42 -41.47
C VAL A 1145 -61.34 -24.26 -41.21
N PHE A 1146 -62.15 -24.80 -42.12
CA PHE A 1146 -63.63 -24.68 -42.20
C PHE A 1146 -64.17 -23.29 -42.63
N GLN A 1147 -63.32 -22.31 -42.95
CA GLN A 1147 -63.79 -20.99 -43.33
C GLN A 1147 -64.49 -20.98 -44.70
N ARG A 1148 -65.60 -20.24 -44.81
CA ARG A 1148 -66.39 -20.09 -46.04
C ARG A 1148 -66.98 -18.68 -46.13
N LEU A 1149 -66.85 -18.04 -47.31
CA LEU A 1149 -67.38 -16.69 -47.55
C LEU A 1149 -68.81 -16.66 -48.12
N HIS A 1150 -69.26 -17.73 -48.79
CA HIS A 1150 -70.58 -17.80 -49.44
C HIS A 1150 -71.50 -18.88 -48.84
N SER A 1151 -72.81 -18.65 -48.95
CA SER A 1151 -73.88 -19.46 -48.36
C SER A 1151 -73.83 -20.92 -48.79
N LYS A 1152 -74.42 -21.79 -47.97
CA LYS A 1152 -74.36 -23.26 -48.14
C LYS A 1152 -75.19 -23.80 -49.31
N ASP A 1153 -76.05 -22.94 -49.87
CA ASP A 1153 -76.95 -23.22 -50.98
C ASP A 1153 -76.50 -22.57 -52.30
N ASP A 1154 -75.62 -21.55 -52.25
CA ASP A 1154 -75.10 -20.86 -53.45
C ASP A 1154 -73.89 -21.61 -54.05
N TYR A 1155 -72.94 -22.04 -53.20
CA TYR A 1155 -71.70 -22.70 -53.65
C TYR A 1155 -71.31 -23.92 -52.79
N THR A 1156 -70.85 -24.99 -53.44
CA THR A 1156 -70.45 -26.26 -52.83
C THR A 1156 -69.02 -26.23 -52.26
N GLY A 1157 -68.74 -27.02 -51.22
CA GLY A 1157 -67.38 -27.14 -50.67
C GLY A 1157 -67.30 -27.27 -49.15
N THR A 1158 -66.14 -27.73 -48.68
CA THR A 1158 -65.84 -28.10 -47.29
C THR A 1158 -65.30 -26.94 -46.45
N GLY A 1159 -64.60 -25.98 -47.06
CA GLY A 1159 -63.87 -24.92 -46.34
C GLY A 1159 -62.49 -25.35 -45.85
N ILE A 1160 -61.93 -26.46 -46.37
CA ILE A 1160 -60.62 -26.99 -45.93
C ILE A 1160 -59.57 -26.90 -47.06
N GLY A 1161 -59.97 -26.88 -48.33
CA GLY A 1161 -59.07 -26.93 -49.49
C GLY A 1161 -57.96 -25.86 -49.53
N LEU A 1162 -58.24 -24.61 -49.17
CA LEU A 1162 -57.22 -23.55 -49.11
C LEU A 1162 -56.32 -23.68 -47.87
N ALA A 1163 -56.85 -24.15 -46.73
CA ALA A 1163 -56.02 -24.48 -45.57
C ALA A 1163 -55.04 -25.63 -45.90
N ILE A 1164 -55.46 -26.61 -46.70
CA ILE A 1164 -54.56 -27.64 -47.26
C ILE A 1164 -53.50 -27.02 -48.18
N VAL A 1165 -53.86 -26.07 -49.07
CA VAL A 1165 -52.88 -25.35 -49.91
C VAL A 1165 -51.83 -24.67 -49.05
N LYS A 1166 -52.23 -23.85 -48.07
CA LYS A 1166 -51.30 -23.18 -47.16
C LYS A 1166 -50.43 -24.20 -46.41
N ARG A 1167 -51.02 -25.30 -45.92
CA ARG A 1167 -50.29 -26.33 -45.17
C ARG A 1167 -49.28 -27.10 -46.01
N ILE A 1168 -49.56 -27.34 -47.28
CA ILE A 1168 -48.61 -27.91 -48.25
C ILE A 1168 -47.44 -26.95 -48.46
N LEU A 1169 -47.71 -25.65 -48.60
CA LEU A 1169 -46.67 -24.66 -48.88
C LEU A 1169 -45.78 -24.42 -47.65
N GLU A 1170 -46.35 -24.37 -46.45
CA GLU A 1170 -45.59 -24.43 -45.18
C GLU A 1170 -44.64 -25.63 -45.12
N ASN A 1171 -45.05 -26.79 -45.64
CA ASN A 1171 -44.24 -28.02 -45.69
C ASN A 1171 -43.11 -27.97 -46.73
N HIS A 1172 -43.03 -26.94 -47.58
CA HIS A 1172 -41.98 -26.72 -48.58
C HIS A 1172 -41.11 -25.48 -48.28
N GLU A 1173 -41.12 -24.95 -47.05
CA GLU A 1173 -40.56 -23.63 -46.69
C GLU A 1173 -41.14 -22.47 -47.56
N GLY A 1174 -42.32 -22.70 -48.14
CA GLY A 1174 -42.98 -21.78 -49.06
C GLY A 1174 -44.06 -20.93 -48.42
N HIS A 1175 -44.39 -19.83 -49.09
CA HIS A 1175 -45.39 -18.87 -48.63
C HIS A 1175 -46.49 -18.69 -49.68
N ILE A 1176 -47.70 -18.34 -49.24
CA ILE A 1176 -48.81 -17.95 -50.12
C ILE A 1176 -49.46 -16.67 -49.59
N VAL A 1177 -49.75 -15.76 -50.52
CA VAL A 1177 -50.61 -14.59 -50.30
C VAL A 1177 -51.76 -14.66 -51.30
N ALA A 1178 -52.96 -14.28 -50.88
CA ALA A 1178 -54.11 -14.18 -51.75
C ALA A 1178 -54.65 -12.76 -51.75
N ASN A 1179 -55.04 -12.27 -52.92
CA ASN A 1179 -55.63 -10.95 -53.13
C ASN A 1179 -56.89 -11.12 -53.99
N GLY A 1180 -58.06 -10.90 -53.40
CA GLY A 1180 -59.34 -10.93 -54.11
C GLY A 1180 -59.91 -9.53 -54.32
N ASN A 1181 -60.49 -9.29 -55.49
CA ASN A 1181 -61.33 -8.13 -55.77
C ASN A 1181 -62.71 -8.59 -56.27
N LEU A 1182 -63.78 -8.11 -55.61
CA LEU A 1182 -65.14 -8.55 -55.89
C LEU A 1182 -65.58 -8.19 -57.32
N ASN A 1183 -66.00 -9.20 -58.08
CA ASN A 1183 -66.31 -9.20 -59.51
C ASN A 1183 -65.12 -8.92 -60.46
N GLU A 1184 -63.90 -8.81 -59.98
CA GLU A 1184 -62.72 -8.73 -60.85
C GLU A 1184 -62.02 -10.09 -60.95
N GLY A 1185 -61.88 -10.81 -59.83
CA GLY A 1185 -61.29 -12.15 -59.77
C GLY A 1185 -60.44 -12.36 -58.51
N SER A 1186 -59.56 -13.35 -58.55
CA SER A 1186 -58.59 -13.64 -57.47
C SER A 1186 -57.19 -13.82 -58.00
N VAL A 1187 -56.20 -13.39 -57.21
CA VAL A 1187 -54.77 -13.64 -57.42
C VAL A 1187 -54.23 -14.42 -56.22
N PHE A 1188 -53.49 -15.49 -56.47
CA PHE A 1188 -52.72 -16.24 -55.49
C PHE A 1188 -51.24 -16.18 -55.86
N ASP A 1189 -50.45 -15.52 -55.03
CA ASP A 1189 -49.00 -15.37 -55.17
C ASP A 1189 -48.32 -16.40 -54.27
N ILE A 1190 -47.66 -17.40 -54.86
CA ILE A 1190 -46.98 -18.51 -54.20
C ILE A 1190 -45.47 -18.36 -54.36
N TYR A 1191 -44.72 -18.47 -53.28
CA TYR A 1191 -43.25 -18.33 -53.25
C TYR A 1191 -42.61 -19.60 -52.69
N ILE A 1192 -41.80 -20.30 -53.50
CA ILE A 1192 -41.05 -21.50 -53.11
C ILE A 1192 -39.55 -21.19 -53.13
N PRO A 1193 -38.76 -21.49 -52.09
CA PRO A 1193 -37.32 -21.25 -52.12
C PRO A 1193 -36.61 -22.14 -53.15
N VAL A 1194 -35.58 -21.57 -53.81
CA VAL A 1194 -34.74 -22.23 -54.83
C VAL A 1194 -33.39 -22.65 -54.23
#